data_AF-A0A370FBZ8-F1
#
_entry.id   AF-A0A370FBZ8-F1
#
_cell.length_a   1.000
_cell.length_b   1.000
_cell.length_c   1.000
_cell.angle_alpha   90.00
_cell.angle_beta   90.00
_cell.angle_gamma   90.00
#
_symmetry.space_group_name_H-M   'P 1'
#
loop_
_entity.id
_entity.type
_entity.pdbx_description
1 polymer ?
#
loop_
_entity_poly.entity_id
_entity_poly.type
_entity_poly.pdbx_seq_one_letter_code
_entity_poly.pdbx_strand_id
1 'polypeptide(L)'
;MVPAPNLRLRTLVLAVASAAALMACGGGNGSNISFTPVTSAAPSGSSTATETVTVPAEPAGLGQADTAPVPSAVAYVDTGATNQRDNPCNVTLATNAGARVLQGFLDIWTPSSLMVDAGVTLAAANGCPAVTPSTWSGIPGDSTDGTVKNAAVHAANINYVKTATQARTTAQGLAAYMDDRRGKGYSVSDGMGPLTSAWRAGTQQTTTITAVDPNTALSPAVSDGGNNVGVGSAGGNANLGLAVDFINGLAAGSTEPPKRFYKYARPWRWSSDVKVVPALESAKSTTPATDGGFPSGHTAEAWRDTLAMAYLVPQRYQELVARAMEMGENRILAGMHSPLDVMGGRVHATAVVAYNLSSVASYTPAVKKAAYDQAQAWLRTQSGSADFNALNTYAHTPRTQDSTQPDFDRFSDSAAWRKTYLQRLTYGLDRTGAAGQTATVPKGAEVLLETRLPYLSADQRRVVLKSTAIDSGYPLGNDGEGWGRLNLFAAADGYGRFDGDVAVTLDASLGGFNAIDRWRNDIAGAGKLTKLGTGQLRLSGNNGYTGGTVLAAGVLGADSATALGGGDVFVKGGTLESTVAAAPLTLAGRYTQTAGTLSVVAGANGAGLLKVGGNAVIAGGDLAVRFASGYTPKVGDTLTVIQAAGRQGRFGNVTVQGFGKVSVSYTATAVLVRIDSI
;
A
#
# COMPACT_ATOMS: atom_id res chain seq x y z
N MET A 1 67.06 6.43 16.79
CA MET A 1 65.87 5.80 17.39
C MET A 1 64.63 6.19 16.60
N VAL A 2 64.39 5.43 15.53
CA VAL A 2 63.18 5.27 14.69
C VAL A 2 63.45 3.87 14.06
N PRO A 3 62.53 2.88 14.04
CA PRO A 3 61.27 2.98 13.30
C PRO A 3 60.01 2.34 13.91
N ALA A 4 58.86 2.83 13.43
CA ALA A 4 57.56 2.16 13.44
C ALA A 4 57.53 1.01 12.40
N PRO A 5 56.40 0.34 12.11
CA PRO A 5 55.22 -0.04 12.90
C PRO A 5 55.04 -1.59 12.88
N ASN A 6 54.16 -2.16 13.71
CA ASN A 6 53.72 -3.56 13.53
C ASN A 6 52.19 -3.65 13.58
N LEU A 7 51.59 -3.84 12.41
CA LEU A 7 50.26 -4.42 12.26
C LEU A 7 50.26 -5.84 12.85
N ARG A 8 49.25 -6.18 13.66
CA ARG A 8 48.85 -7.58 13.86
C ARG A 8 47.39 -7.77 13.52
N LEU A 9 47.22 -8.74 12.64
CA LEU A 9 46.04 -9.29 12.00
C LEU A 9 45.52 -10.48 12.84
N ARG A 10 44.23 -10.82 12.65
CA ARG A 10 43.47 -12.05 13.05
C ARG A 10 42.85 -12.00 14.45
N THR A 11 41.58 -12.37 14.67
CA THR A 11 40.82 -13.55 14.19
C THR A 11 39.30 -13.26 14.35
N LEU A 12 38.47 -13.25 13.30
CA LEU A 12 37.55 -14.31 12.82
C LEU A 12 36.59 -14.91 13.88
N VAL A 13 35.30 -14.60 13.79
CA VAL A 13 34.19 -15.56 14.05
C VAL A 13 33.10 -15.32 13.00
N LEU A 14 32.99 -16.30 12.10
CA LEU A 14 31.95 -16.46 11.10
C LEU A 14 31.02 -17.57 11.63
N ALA A 15 29.71 -17.38 11.57
CA ALA A 15 28.75 -18.48 11.74
C ALA A 15 27.73 -18.41 10.58
N VAL A 16 28.08 -19.13 9.51
CA VAL A 16 27.17 -19.54 8.43
C VAL A 16 26.94 -21.03 8.64
N ALA A 17 25.68 -21.45 8.74
CA ALA A 17 25.29 -22.84 8.58
C ALA A 17 24.38 -22.94 7.35
N SER A 18 24.99 -23.23 6.21
CA SER A 18 24.32 -23.67 4.99
C SER A 18 24.77 -25.11 4.74
N ALA A 19 23.84 -26.05 4.78
CA ALA A 19 24.10 -27.42 4.36
C ALA A 19 24.04 -27.49 2.84
N ALA A 20 25.13 -27.97 2.24
CA ALA A 20 25.34 -28.13 0.82
C ALA A 20 24.76 -29.44 0.29
N ALA A 21 24.36 -29.43 -0.98
CA ALA A 21 24.60 -30.54 -1.90
C ALA A 21 25.05 -29.96 -3.25
N LEU A 22 26.28 -30.33 -3.64
CA LEU A 22 27.06 -29.93 -4.80
C LEU A 22 26.43 -30.34 -6.14
N MET A 23 26.64 -29.55 -7.21
CA MET A 23 27.71 -29.83 -8.18
C MET A 23 27.88 -28.74 -9.27
N ALA A 24 29.15 -28.34 -9.44
CA ALA A 24 29.83 -27.81 -10.63
C ALA A 24 29.29 -26.54 -11.35
N CYS A 25 30.00 -25.43 -11.18
CA CYS A 25 30.18 -24.43 -12.24
C CYS A 25 31.68 -24.28 -12.52
N GLY A 26 32.12 -24.88 -13.63
CA GLY A 26 33.30 -24.40 -14.34
C GLY A 26 32.88 -23.20 -15.18
N GLY A 27 33.55 -22.06 -14.99
CA GLY A 27 33.45 -20.93 -15.92
C GLY A 27 34.07 -21.29 -17.26
N GLY A 28 33.39 -20.95 -18.35
CA GLY A 28 33.87 -21.18 -19.70
C GLY A 28 32.94 -20.59 -20.75
N ASN A 29 33.52 -19.73 -21.58
CA ASN A 29 33.02 -19.04 -22.76
C ASN A 29 31.85 -19.66 -23.55
N GLY A 30 31.01 -18.76 -24.10
CA GLY A 30 30.00 -18.96 -25.15
C GLY A 30 29.82 -20.38 -25.66
N SER A 31 28.87 -21.10 -25.08
CA SER A 31 28.51 -22.44 -25.53
C SER A 31 27.39 -22.36 -26.57
N ASN A 32 27.72 -22.61 -27.83
CA ASN A 32 26.73 -22.98 -28.85
C ASN A 32 26.15 -24.35 -28.46
N ILE A 33 24.84 -24.41 -28.22
CA ILE A 33 24.15 -25.66 -27.89
C ILE A 33 23.50 -26.18 -29.18
N SER A 34 23.88 -27.38 -29.61
CA SER A 34 23.27 -28.10 -30.75
C SER A 34 22.23 -29.09 -30.24
N PHE A 35 20.98 -28.95 -30.69
CA PHE A 35 19.89 -29.88 -30.37
C PHE A 35 19.73 -30.93 -31.48
N THR A 36 19.74 -32.22 -31.11
CA THR A 36 19.31 -33.32 -31.98
C THR A 36 17.84 -33.66 -31.70
N PRO A 37 16.97 -33.78 -32.72
CA PRO A 37 15.57 -34.09 -32.51
C PRO A 37 15.37 -35.58 -32.20
N VAL A 38 14.52 -35.91 -31.22
CA VAL A 38 13.97 -37.26 -31.03
C VAL A 38 12.87 -37.45 -32.08
N THR A 39 13.12 -38.33 -33.05
CA THR A 39 12.20 -38.62 -34.15
C THR A 39 11.21 -39.72 -33.79
N SER A 40 9.91 -39.46 -33.97
CA SER A 40 8.95 -40.49 -34.37
C SER A 40 8.82 -40.45 -35.92
N ALA A 41 9.00 -41.60 -36.56
CA ALA A 41 9.04 -41.80 -38.02
C ALA A 41 7.69 -41.46 -38.70
N ALA A 42 7.55 -41.09 -39.99
CA ALA A 42 8.33 -41.37 -41.21
C ALA A 42 8.06 -40.28 -42.32
N PRO A 43 8.51 -40.39 -43.59
CA PRO A 43 9.44 -39.41 -44.19
C PRO A 43 8.86 -38.54 -45.33
N SER A 44 9.41 -37.33 -45.51
CA SER A 44 10.07 -36.87 -46.77
C SER A 44 10.44 -35.38 -46.74
N GLY A 45 11.74 -35.11 -46.91
CA GLY A 45 12.25 -33.95 -47.67
C GLY A 45 12.12 -32.53 -47.11
N SER A 46 12.89 -32.17 -46.07
CA SER A 46 13.45 -30.82 -45.89
C SER A 46 14.50 -30.83 -44.77
N SER A 47 15.65 -30.20 -45.00
CA SER A 47 16.91 -30.32 -44.27
C SER A 47 16.83 -30.19 -42.73
N THR A 48 17.37 -31.18 -42.02
CA THR A 48 17.76 -31.08 -40.60
C THR A 48 19.06 -30.30 -40.47
N ALA A 49 19.04 -29.01 -40.75
CA ALA A 49 20.12 -28.13 -40.35
C ALA A 49 20.03 -27.96 -38.82
N THR A 50 21.08 -28.36 -38.10
CA THR A 50 21.21 -28.12 -36.67
C THR A 50 21.17 -26.61 -36.43
N GLU A 51 20.06 -26.13 -35.86
CA GLU A 51 19.88 -24.72 -35.55
C GLU A 51 20.88 -24.34 -34.46
N THR A 52 21.84 -23.47 -34.76
CA THR A 52 22.78 -22.95 -33.75
C THR A 52 22.05 -21.92 -32.91
N VAL A 53 21.91 -22.20 -31.61
CA VAL A 53 21.24 -21.30 -30.66
C VAL A 53 22.29 -20.52 -29.88
N THR A 54 22.31 -19.20 -30.03
CA THR A 54 23.16 -18.32 -29.22
C THR A 54 22.33 -17.71 -28.10
N VAL A 55 22.63 -18.10 -26.85
CA VAL A 55 21.92 -17.62 -25.67
C VAL A 55 22.45 -16.23 -25.28
N PRO A 56 21.61 -15.18 -25.27
CA PRO A 56 22.00 -13.87 -24.75
C PRO A 56 22.36 -13.92 -23.26
N ALA A 57 23.09 -12.92 -22.77
CA ALA A 57 23.25 -12.72 -21.33
C ALA A 57 21.92 -12.28 -20.68
N GLU A 58 21.76 -12.55 -19.38
CA GLU A 58 20.66 -12.01 -18.58
C GLU A 58 20.65 -10.46 -18.62
N PRO A 59 19.48 -9.82 -18.51
CA PRO A 59 19.38 -8.37 -18.34
C PRO A 59 20.29 -7.88 -17.20
N ALA A 60 21.21 -6.98 -17.54
CA ALA A 60 22.18 -6.47 -16.58
C ALA A 60 21.50 -5.64 -15.47
N GLY A 61 20.45 -4.89 -15.80
CA GLY A 61 19.85 -3.91 -14.90
C GLY A 61 20.80 -2.74 -14.63
N LEU A 62 20.61 -2.09 -13.49
CA LEU A 62 21.48 -1.01 -13.00
C LEU A 62 22.67 -1.53 -12.18
N GLY A 63 22.67 -2.81 -11.80
CA GLY A 63 23.74 -3.42 -10.99
C GLY A 63 23.71 -3.04 -9.52
N GLN A 64 22.68 -2.30 -9.09
CA GLN A 64 22.51 -1.81 -7.73
C GLN A 64 21.02 -1.67 -7.39
N ALA A 65 20.66 -1.94 -6.14
CA ALA A 65 19.31 -1.72 -5.63
C ALA A 65 19.08 -0.24 -5.32
N ASP A 66 17.83 0.22 -5.41
CA ASP A 66 17.46 1.54 -4.89
C ASP A 66 17.47 1.52 -3.36
N THR A 67 17.64 2.70 -2.77
CA THR A 67 17.64 2.88 -1.33
C THR A 67 16.71 4.02 -0.92
N ALA A 68 16.16 3.88 0.29
CA ALA A 68 15.38 4.90 0.96
C ALA A 68 15.98 5.10 2.36
N PRO A 69 17.15 5.75 2.48
CA PRO A 69 17.85 5.91 3.75
C PRO A 69 16.98 6.64 4.78
N VAL A 70 17.23 6.38 6.06
CA VAL A 70 16.56 7.09 7.15
C VAL A 70 16.99 8.56 7.12
N PRO A 71 16.05 9.53 7.07
CA PRO A 71 16.38 10.95 7.12
C PRO A 71 17.09 11.33 8.42
N SER A 72 17.92 12.37 8.39
CA SER A 72 18.60 12.90 9.59
C SER A 72 17.68 13.72 10.51
N ALA A 73 16.44 13.99 10.09
CA ALA A 73 15.43 14.68 10.89
C ALA A 73 15.13 13.91 12.19
N VAL A 74 14.79 14.64 13.26
CA VAL A 74 14.39 14.04 14.54
C VAL A 74 13.08 13.27 14.35
N ALA A 75 13.18 11.95 14.34
CA ALA A 75 12.06 11.09 13.98
C ALA A 75 10.96 11.04 15.04
N TYR A 76 9.71 11.06 14.60
CA TYR A 76 8.56 10.85 15.49
C TYR A 76 8.65 9.50 16.20
N VAL A 77 9.10 8.45 15.52
CA VAL A 77 9.20 7.10 16.11
C VAL A 77 10.21 7.00 17.27
N ASP A 78 11.15 7.93 17.38
CA ASP A 78 12.12 7.97 18.48
C ASP A 78 11.64 8.86 19.64
N THR A 79 10.73 9.79 19.36
CA THR A 79 10.37 10.88 20.28
C THR A 79 8.87 10.99 20.53
N GLY A 80 8.04 10.07 20.03
CA GLY A 80 6.59 10.14 20.10
C GLY A 80 6.01 10.30 21.51
N ALA A 81 6.74 9.81 22.53
CA ALA A 81 6.42 10.02 23.93
C ALA A 81 6.38 11.50 24.35
N THR A 82 7.04 12.41 23.61
CA THR A 82 7.00 13.85 23.87
C THR A 82 5.76 14.54 23.31
N ASN A 83 4.88 13.84 22.58
CA ASN A 83 3.57 14.36 22.17
C ASN A 83 2.61 14.44 23.37
N GLN A 84 2.92 15.36 24.28
CA GLN A 84 2.21 15.60 25.54
C GLN A 84 2.02 17.10 25.75
N ARG A 85 1.21 17.48 26.74
CA ARG A 85 0.95 18.88 27.10
C ARG A 85 1.18 19.20 28.58
N ASP A 86 1.61 18.23 29.37
CA ASP A 86 1.76 18.31 30.83
C ASP A 86 3.22 18.46 31.27
N ASN A 87 4.17 18.49 30.33
CA ASN A 87 5.60 18.65 30.60
C ASN A 87 6.13 19.96 29.99
N PRO A 88 6.63 20.92 30.79
CA PRO A 88 7.12 22.22 30.30
C PRO A 88 8.33 22.10 29.36
N CYS A 89 9.04 20.98 29.34
CA CYS A 89 10.13 20.73 28.39
C CYS A 89 9.64 20.30 27.00
N ASN A 90 8.39 19.83 26.87
CA ASN A 90 7.85 19.25 25.64
C ASN A 90 6.85 20.20 24.95
N VAL A 91 7.07 21.51 25.01
CA VAL A 91 6.08 22.48 24.51
C VAL A 91 6.46 23.19 23.22
N THR A 92 7.70 23.07 22.75
CA THR A 92 8.14 23.78 21.54
C THR A 92 8.05 22.91 20.30
N LEU A 93 8.19 23.51 19.11
CA LEU A 93 8.29 22.75 17.86
C LEU A 93 9.45 21.75 17.88
N ALA A 94 10.59 22.12 18.49
CA ALA A 94 11.77 21.26 18.56
C ALA A 94 11.61 20.11 19.56
N THR A 95 10.79 20.27 20.60
CA THR A 95 10.70 19.29 21.70
C THR A 95 9.43 18.44 21.67
N ASN A 96 8.34 18.93 21.07
CA ASN A 96 7.08 18.20 20.96
C ASN A 96 6.95 17.47 19.60
N ALA A 97 6.93 16.13 19.62
CA ALA A 97 6.83 15.34 18.40
C ALA A 97 5.52 15.58 17.62
N GLY A 98 4.38 15.78 18.30
CA GLY A 98 3.09 16.05 17.67
C GLY A 98 3.02 17.39 16.96
N ALA A 99 3.61 18.44 17.55
CA ALA A 99 3.76 19.72 16.87
C ALA A 99 4.70 19.58 15.65
N ARG A 100 5.87 18.95 15.83
CA ARG A 100 6.91 18.83 14.80
C ARG A 100 6.45 18.09 13.55
N VAL A 101 5.74 16.96 13.69
CA VAL A 101 5.31 16.16 12.53
C VAL A 101 4.33 16.89 11.62
N LEU A 102 3.72 17.98 12.12
CA LEU A 102 2.80 18.82 11.38
C LEU A 102 3.38 20.19 10.99
N GLN A 103 4.70 20.37 11.14
CA GLN A 103 5.36 21.68 10.98
C GLN A 103 5.13 22.34 9.62
N GLY A 104 4.89 21.56 8.56
CA GLY A 104 4.51 22.09 7.25
C GLY A 104 3.22 22.92 7.24
N PHE A 105 2.42 22.91 8.31
CA PHE A 105 1.29 23.82 8.46
C PHE A 105 1.74 25.27 8.72
N LEU A 106 2.95 25.47 9.26
CA LEU A 106 3.52 26.81 9.50
C LEU A 106 3.78 27.59 8.22
N ASP A 107 3.92 26.90 7.08
CA ASP A 107 4.02 27.52 5.75
C ASP A 107 2.72 28.24 5.34
N ILE A 108 1.59 27.92 6.01
CA ILE A 108 0.26 28.46 5.73
C ILE A 108 -0.24 29.33 6.88
N TRP A 109 0.04 28.93 8.12
CA TRP A 109 -0.52 29.52 9.33
C TRP A 109 0.51 29.58 10.47
N THR A 110 0.71 30.74 11.07
CA THR A 110 1.53 30.89 12.28
C THR A 110 0.64 31.22 13.48
N PRO A 111 0.60 30.41 14.56
CA PRO A 111 -0.18 30.72 15.75
C PRO A 111 0.36 31.94 16.50
N SER A 112 -0.47 32.56 17.34
CA SER A 112 -0.06 33.68 18.21
C SER A 112 1.04 33.30 19.22
N SER A 113 1.17 32.01 19.55
CA SER A 113 2.32 31.48 20.29
C SER A 113 2.76 30.13 19.72
N LEU A 114 4.08 29.97 19.56
CA LEU A 114 4.73 28.73 19.10
C LEU A 114 5.02 27.78 20.27
N MET A 115 4.04 27.61 21.15
CA MET A 115 4.11 26.71 22.30
C MET A 115 2.83 25.89 22.42
N VAL A 116 2.96 24.62 22.77
CA VAL A 116 1.88 23.78 23.27
C VAL A 116 1.49 24.33 24.64
N ASP A 117 0.28 24.85 24.77
CA ASP A 117 -0.25 25.25 26.07
C ASP A 117 -1.06 24.10 26.70
N ALA A 118 -1.05 24.02 28.03
CA ALA A 118 -1.80 23.00 28.76
C ALA A 118 -3.25 23.42 29.04
N GLY A 119 -3.66 24.64 28.66
CA GLY A 119 -4.85 25.32 29.20
C GLY A 119 -4.73 25.73 30.68
N VAL A 120 -3.61 25.42 31.32
CA VAL A 120 -3.26 25.76 32.71
C VAL A 120 -1.78 26.16 32.77
N THR A 121 -1.37 26.85 33.83
CA THR A 121 0.04 27.16 34.04
C THR A 121 0.81 25.89 34.39
N LEU A 122 1.82 25.56 33.59
CA LEU A 122 2.81 24.55 33.94
C LEU A 122 3.95 25.24 34.70
N ALA A 123 4.25 24.75 35.91
CA ALA A 123 5.41 25.22 36.66
C ALA A 123 6.71 24.88 35.92
N ALA A 124 7.78 25.64 36.18
CA ALA A 124 9.10 25.31 35.68
C ALA A 124 9.55 23.95 36.23
N ALA A 125 10.11 23.09 35.38
CA ALA A 125 10.60 21.77 35.76
C ALA A 125 11.75 21.34 34.85
N ASN A 126 12.68 20.55 35.39
CA ASN A 126 13.81 19.96 34.66
C ASN A 126 14.65 20.97 33.84
N GLY A 127 14.81 22.19 34.36
CA GLY A 127 15.55 23.26 33.67
C GLY A 127 14.76 24.00 32.58
N CYS A 128 13.50 23.63 32.35
CA CYS A 128 12.61 24.29 31.40
C CYS A 128 11.74 25.34 32.11
N PRO A 129 11.50 26.52 31.48
CA PRO A 129 10.73 27.59 32.09
C PRO A 129 9.25 27.22 32.26
N ALA A 130 8.56 27.95 33.14
CA ALA A 130 7.13 27.84 33.29
C ALA A 130 6.41 28.22 31.98
N VAL A 131 5.28 27.58 31.71
CA VAL A 131 4.47 27.82 30.50
C VAL A 131 3.11 28.33 30.94
N THR A 132 2.75 29.55 30.53
CA THR A 132 1.44 30.12 30.84
C THR A 132 0.40 29.69 29.81
N PRO A 133 -0.90 29.63 30.19
CA PRO A 133 -1.98 29.42 29.25
C PRO A 133 -1.94 30.42 28.08
N SER A 134 -2.34 29.95 26.90
CA SER A 134 -2.52 30.85 25.76
C SER A 134 -3.67 31.83 26.01
N THR A 135 -3.53 33.05 25.49
CA THR A 135 -4.61 34.04 25.45
C THR A 135 -5.52 33.88 24.23
N TRP A 136 -5.28 32.87 23.37
CA TRP A 136 -6.06 32.63 22.16
C TRP A 136 -7.55 32.43 22.47
N SER A 137 -8.38 33.31 21.92
CA SER A 137 -9.83 33.28 22.12
C SER A 137 -10.53 32.19 21.32
N GLY A 138 -9.91 31.68 20.25
CA GLY A 138 -10.52 30.79 19.27
C GLY A 138 -11.34 31.51 18.18
N ILE A 139 -11.32 32.85 18.14
CA ILE A 139 -12.06 33.66 17.16
C ILE A 139 -11.13 34.14 16.04
N PRO A 140 -11.38 33.73 14.79
CA PRO A 140 -10.57 34.15 13.65
C PRO A 140 -10.43 35.67 13.49
N GLY A 141 -9.19 36.13 13.32
CA GLY A 141 -8.85 37.52 13.02
C GLY A 141 -8.91 38.49 14.21
N ASP A 142 -9.18 38.01 15.42
CA ASP A 142 -9.07 38.86 16.60
C ASP A 142 -7.62 39.09 17.04
N SER A 143 -7.40 39.95 18.04
CA SER A 143 -6.05 40.33 18.49
C SER A 143 -5.23 39.21 19.12
N THR A 144 -5.84 38.06 19.42
CA THR A 144 -5.21 36.90 20.07
C THR A 144 -4.98 35.74 19.11
N ASP A 145 -5.46 35.87 17.87
CA ASP A 145 -5.38 34.86 16.82
C ASP A 145 -4.00 34.79 16.16
N GLY A 146 -3.80 33.78 15.31
CA GLY A 146 -2.59 33.66 14.51
C GLY A 146 -2.58 34.52 13.24
N THR A 147 -1.59 34.26 12.38
CA THR A 147 -1.35 34.98 11.13
C THR A 147 -1.37 34.01 9.95
N VAL A 148 -2.16 34.32 8.93
CA VAL A 148 -2.12 33.61 7.64
C VAL A 148 -0.84 33.99 6.89
N LYS A 149 0.00 32.99 6.58
CA LYS A 149 1.25 33.14 5.82
C LYS A 149 1.05 32.93 4.32
N ASN A 150 0.19 32.00 3.93
CA ASN A 150 -0.17 31.74 2.54
C ASN A 150 -1.67 31.96 2.34
N ALA A 151 -2.03 33.18 1.91
CA ALA A 151 -3.42 33.58 1.76
C ALA A 151 -4.18 32.76 0.70
N ALA A 152 -3.50 32.36 -0.39
CA ALA A 152 -4.12 31.60 -1.48
C ALA A 152 -4.52 30.19 -1.01
N VAL A 153 -3.59 29.44 -0.42
CA VAL A 153 -3.85 28.08 0.09
C VAL A 153 -4.84 28.12 1.25
N HIS A 154 -4.73 29.10 2.16
CA HIS A 154 -5.68 29.27 3.25
C HIS A 154 -7.10 29.57 2.75
N ALA A 155 -7.24 30.47 1.77
CA ALA A 155 -8.54 30.76 1.15
C ALA A 155 -9.12 29.54 0.44
N ALA A 156 -8.31 28.80 -0.32
CA ALA A 156 -8.72 27.54 -0.97
C ALA A 156 -9.19 26.49 0.06
N ASN A 157 -8.49 26.37 1.19
CA ASN A 157 -8.87 25.48 2.29
C ASN A 157 -10.28 25.77 2.83
N ILE A 158 -10.60 27.05 3.11
CA ILE A 158 -11.92 27.43 3.60
C ILE A 158 -12.99 27.36 2.50
N ASN A 159 -12.66 27.80 1.28
CA ASN A 159 -13.59 27.78 0.14
C ASN A 159 -14.00 26.35 -0.24
N TYR A 160 -13.11 25.37 -0.11
CA TYR A 160 -13.48 23.96 -0.30
C TYR A 160 -14.62 23.57 0.63
N VAL A 161 -14.54 23.92 1.93
CA VAL A 161 -15.60 23.60 2.91
C VAL A 161 -16.91 24.31 2.59
N LYS A 162 -16.85 25.59 2.19
CA LYS A 162 -18.05 26.34 1.77
C LYS A 162 -18.76 25.61 0.63
N THR A 163 -18.03 25.32 -0.45
CA THR A 163 -18.57 24.62 -1.63
C THR A 163 -19.12 23.25 -1.27
N ALA A 164 -18.34 22.45 -0.54
CA ALA A 164 -18.74 21.09 -0.16
C ALA A 164 -20.00 21.07 0.72
N THR A 165 -20.09 21.97 1.71
CA THR A 165 -21.24 22.01 2.63
C THR A 165 -22.51 22.59 2.01
N GLN A 166 -22.38 23.52 1.06
CA GLN A 166 -23.52 24.10 0.32
C GLN A 166 -24.07 23.16 -0.75
N ALA A 167 -23.21 22.36 -1.39
CA ALA A 167 -23.61 21.37 -2.39
C ALA A 167 -23.98 19.99 -1.80
N ARG A 168 -23.83 19.81 -0.48
CA ARG A 168 -24.00 18.53 0.21
C ARG A 168 -25.41 17.97 0.02
N THR A 169 -25.49 16.74 -0.49
CA THR A 169 -26.75 15.97 -0.56
C THR A 169 -27.19 15.46 0.81
N THR A 170 -28.47 15.10 0.96
CA THR A 170 -28.97 14.49 2.20
C THR A 170 -28.24 13.19 2.55
N ALA A 171 -27.91 12.35 1.56
CA ALA A 171 -27.15 11.12 1.77
C ALA A 171 -25.73 11.39 2.31
N GLN A 172 -25.04 12.40 1.77
CA GLN A 172 -23.75 12.84 2.30
C GLN A 172 -23.87 13.43 3.70
N GLY A 173 -24.94 14.19 3.99
CA GLY A 173 -25.25 14.69 5.32
C GLY A 173 -25.46 13.57 6.34
N LEU A 174 -26.19 12.51 5.94
CA LEU A 174 -26.41 11.31 6.75
C LEU A 174 -25.09 10.60 7.05
N ALA A 175 -24.28 10.32 6.02
CA ALA A 175 -22.97 9.68 6.20
C ALA A 175 -22.04 10.51 7.09
N ALA A 176 -22.01 11.83 6.88
CA ALA A 176 -21.23 12.76 7.68
C ALA A 176 -21.66 12.79 9.16
N TYR A 177 -22.97 12.76 9.43
CA TYR A 177 -23.48 12.67 10.80
C TYR A 177 -23.10 11.35 11.46
N MET A 178 -23.29 10.22 10.75
CA MET A 178 -22.97 8.89 11.29
C MET A 178 -21.49 8.81 11.69
N ASP A 179 -20.60 9.25 10.81
CA ASP A 179 -19.15 9.29 11.08
C ASP A 179 -18.76 10.32 12.13
N ASP A 180 -19.54 11.40 12.32
CA ASP A 180 -19.30 12.38 13.39
C ASP A 180 -19.63 11.80 14.76
N ARG A 181 -20.75 11.10 14.88
CA ARG A 181 -21.33 10.75 16.18
C ARG A 181 -21.03 9.34 16.66
N ARG A 182 -20.86 8.36 15.76
CA ARG A 182 -20.49 6.98 16.12
C ARG A 182 -19.05 6.87 16.60
N GLY A 183 -18.72 5.79 17.29
CA GLY A 183 -17.33 5.38 17.49
C GLY A 183 -16.57 5.27 16.14
N LYS A 184 -15.32 5.72 16.08
CA LYS A 184 -14.57 5.77 14.80
C LYS A 184 -14.14 4.38 14.38
N GLY A 185 -13.65 3.56 15.30
CA GLY A 185 -13.40 2.14 15.11
C GLY A 185 -14.63 1.38 14.62
N TYR A 186 -15.82 1.70 15.14
CA TYR A 186 -17.08 1.12 14.62
C TYR A 186 -17.32 1.54 13.18
N SER A 187 -17.17 2.83 12.88
CA SER A 187 -17.46 3.41 11.56
C SER A 187 -16.48 2.95 10.48
N VAL A 188 -15.19 2.87 10.79
CA VAL A 188 -14.18 2.45 9.81
C VAL A 188 -14.16 0.95 9.56
N SER A 189 -14.79 0.14 10.43
CA SER A 189 -14.98 -1.30 10.18
C SER A 189 -15.82 -1.60 8.93
N ASP A 190 -16.54 -0.61 8.36
CA ASP A 190 -17.16 -0.73 7.04
C ASP A 190 -16.15 -1.01 5.91
N GLY A 191 -14.87 -0.63 6.10
CA GLY A 191 -13.80 -0.93 5.14
C GLY A 191 -13.50 -2.43 4.99
N MET A 192 -13.94 -3.25 5.95
CA MET A 192 -13.87 -4.71 5.87
C MET A 192 -14.79 -5.27 4.76
N GLY A 193 -15.77 -4.51 4.29
CA GLY A 193 -16.71 -4.89 3.23
C GLY A 193 -17.38 -6.24 3.53
N PRO A 194 -17.18 -7.28 2.71
CA PRO A 194 -17.72 -8.63 2.95
C PRO A 194 -17.46 -9.24 4.33
N LEU A 195 -16.47 -8.72 5.08
CA LEU A 195 -16.07 -9.20 6.39
C LEU A 195 -16.61 -8.34 7.56
N THR A 196 -17.37 -7.27 7.30
CA THR A 196 -17.80 -6.30 8.32
C THR A 196 -18.63 -6.95 9.44
N SER A 197 -19.63 -7.77 9.11
CA SER A 197 -20.44 -8.48 10.11
C SER A 197 -19.60 -9.43 10.95
N ALA A 198 -18.73 -10.21 10.32
CA ALA A 198 -17.84 -11.16 11.01
C ALA A 198 -16.87 -10.43 11.94
N TRP A 199 -16.31 -9.31 11.50
CA TRP A 199 -15.44 -8.46 12.31
C TRP A 199 -16.17 -7.90 13.52
N ARG A 200 -17.35 -7.28 13.32
CA ARG A 200 -18.15 -6.69 14.41
C ARG A 200 -18.61 -7.74 15.42
N ALA A 201 -19.01 -8.92 14.96
CA ALA A 201 -19.37 -10.03 15.85
C ALA A 201 -18.19 -10.51 16.68
N GLY A 202 -17.01 -10.69 16.08
CA GLY A 202 -15.82 -11.15 16.79
C GLY A 202 -15.28 -10.12 17.79
N THR A 203 -15.31 -8.84 17.43
CA THR A 203 -14.89 -7.73 18.31
C THR A 203 -15.98 -7.34 19.31
N GLN A 204 -17.21 -7.81 19.12
CA GLN A 204 -18.41 -7.43 19.90
C GLN A 204 -18.71 -5.93 19.80
N GLN A 205 -18.46 -5.34 18.63
CA GLN A 205 -18.69 -3.93 18.36
C GLN A 205 -20.19 -3.58 18.32
N THR A 206 -20.58 -2.53 19.03
CA THR A 206 -21.95 -1.98 19.03
C THR A 206 -21.96 -0.48 18.81
N THR A 207 -23.10 0.04 18.34
CA THR A 207 -23.41 1.46 18.29
C THR A 207 -24.88 1.65 18.67
N THR A 208 -25.22 2.74 19.35
CA THR A 208 -26.62 3.11 19.62
C THR A 208 -27.19 4.02 18.54
N ILE A 209 -26.35 4.55 17.65
CA ILE A 209 -26.76 5.49 16.60
C ILE A 209 -26.98 4.70 15.31
N THR A 210 -28.20 4.21 15.08
CA THR A 210 -28.52 3.40 13.88
C THR A 210 -29.14 4.21 12.75
N ALA A 211 -29.88 5.28 13.07
CA ALA A 211 -30.52 6.18 12.11
C ALA A 211 -30.52 7.64 12.62
N VAL A 212 -30.61 8.59 11.68
CA VAL A 212 -30.89 10.00 11.96
C VAL A 212 -31.55 10.62 10.73
N ASP A 213 -32.36 11.66 10.91
CA ASP A 213 -32.62 12.63 9.84
C ASP A 213 -31.54 13.73 9.90
N PRO A 214 -30.58 13.78 8.94
CA PRO A 214 -29.50 14.75 8.98
C PRO A 214 -29.98 16.20 8.77
N ASN A 215 -31.19 16.41 8.25
CA ASN A 215 -31.73 17.74 7.96
C ASN A 215 -32.43 18.37 9.17
N THR A 216 -32.72 17.59 10.21
CA THR A 216 -33.41 18.06 11.40
C THR A 216 -32.41 18.35 12.51
N ALA A 217 -32.44 19.56 13.06
CA ALA A 217 -31.59 19.93 14.18
C ALA A 217 -31.92 19.11 15.43
N LEU A 218 -30.89 18.57 16.07
CA LEU A 218 -31.01 17.82 17.33
C LEU A 218 -30.52 18.67 18.49
N SER A 219 -31.17 18.58 19.65
CA SER A 219 -30.72 19.22 20.89
C SER A 219 -31.20 18.41 22.10
N PRO A 220 -30.32 17.91 22.97
CA PRO A 220 -28.85 18.00 22.87
C PRO A 220 -28.28 17.11 21.75
N ALA A 221 -27.00 17.27 21.45
CA ALA A 221 -26.29 16.37 20.54
C ALA A 221 -26.30 14.93 21.06
N VAL A 222 -26.56 13.96 20.18
CA VAL A 222 -26.62 12.53 20.56
C VAL A 222 -25.22 11.96 20.69
N SER A 223 -24.91 11.35 21.83
CA SER A 223 -23.66 10.60 22.01
C SER A 223 -23.88 9.11 21.72
N ASP A 224 -22.91 8.47 21.08
CA ASP A 224 -22.93 7.02 20.88
C ASP A 224 -22.66 6.31 22.22
N GLY A 225 -23.58 5.44 22.62
CA GLY A 225 -23.46 4.58 23.80
C GLY A 225 -22.80 3.24 23.49
N GLY A 226 -22.34 3.03 22.25
CA GLY A 226 -21.58 1.85 21.83
C GLY A 226 -20.17 1.78 22.40
N ASN A 227 -19.43 0.74 22.01
CA ASN A 227 -18.10 0.42 22.55
C ASN A 227 -16.95 0.62 21.55
N ASN A 228 -17.18 1.43 20.52
CA ASN A 228 -16.19 1.83 19.51
C ASN A 228 -15.46 0.66 18.83
N VAL A 229 -14.29 0.25 19.33
CA VAL A 229 -13.47 -0.85 18.78
C VAL A 229 -13.87 -2.23 19.30
N GLY A 230 -14.66 -2.32 20.37
CA GLY A 230 -15.19 -3.57 20.90
C GLY A 230 -14.66 -3.95 22.28
N VAL A 231 -14.78 -5.24 22.62
CA VAL A 231 -14.40 -5.79 23.94
C VAL A 231 -13.05 -6.50 23.84
N GLY A 232 -12.09 -6.07 24.65
CA GLY A 232 -10.73 -6.64 24.74
C GLY A 232 -10.65 -7.96 25.48
N SER A 233 -9.46 -8.57 25.54
CA SER A 233 -9.27 -9.89 26.18
C SER A 233 -9.56 -9.86 27.68
N ALA A 234 -9.23 -8.77 28.36
CA ALA A 234 -9.55 -8.57 29.78
C ALA A 234 -11.06 -8.54 30.06
N GLY A 235 -11.88 -8.21 29.05
CA GLY A 235 -13.33 -8.30 29.10
C GLY A 235 -13.89 -9.69 28.77
N GLY A 236 -13.03 -10.71 28.63
CA GLY A 236 -13.44 -12.09 28.35
C GLY A 236 -13.73 -12.39 26.87
N ASN A 237 -13.36 -11.51 25.93
CA ASN A 237 -13.58 -11.75 24.52
C ASN A 237 -12.56 -12.75 23.92
N ALA A 238 -12.91 -14.03 23.89
CA ALA A 238 -12.05 -15.07 23.32
C ALA A 238 -11.94 -15.03 21.77
N ASN A 239 -12.88 -14.36 21.08
CA ASN A 239 -12.97 -14.36 19.63
C ASN A 239 -11.92 -13.44 18.99
N LEU A 240 -12.06 -12.12 19.20
CA LEU A 240 -11.12 -11.09 18.70
C LEU A 240 -10.60 -10.17 19.81
N GLY A 241 -10.57 -10.62 21.07
CA GLY A 241 -10.09 -9.80 22.19
C GLY A 241 -8.66 -9.28 22.01
N LEU A 242 -7.74 -10.08 21.45
CA LEU A 242 -6.36 -9.66 21.20
C LEU A 242 -6.29 -8.64 20.05
N ALA A 243 -7.17 -8.76 19.05
CA ALA A 243 -7.29 -7.75 17.99
C ALA A 243 -7.79 -6.41 18.56
N VAL A 244 -8.76 -6.44 19.47
CA VAL A 244 -9.26 -5.24 20.15
C VAL A 244 -8.16 -4.63 21.04
N ASP A 245 -7.44 -5.44 21.82
CA ASP A 245 -6.32 -4.97 22.65
C ASP A 245 -5.21 -4.37 21.78
N PHE A 246 -4.92 -4.97 20.62
CA PHE A 246 -3.96 -4.47 19.65
C PHE A 246 -4.33 -3.10 19.10
N ILE A 247 -5.62 -2.85 18.82
CA ILE A 247 -6.10 -1.53 18.35
C ILE A 247 -6.05 -0.51 19.49
N ASN A 248 -6.53 -0.87 20.69
CA ASN A 248 -6.54 -0.01 21.87
C ASN A 248 -5.13 0.38 22.34
N GLY A 249 -4.13 -0.47 22.11
CA GLY A 249 -2.73 -0.20 22.48
C GLY A 249 -2.10 1.00 21.74
N LEU A 250 -2.72 1.52 20.68
CA LEU A 250 -2.23 2.68 19.91
C LEU A 250 -2.56 4.04 20.57
N ALA A 251 -2.79 4.05 21.89
CA ALA A 251 -3.33 5.18 22.65
C ALA A 251 -2.40 6.41 22.77
N ALA A 252 -1.09 6.28 22.47
CA ALA A 252 -0.11 7.38 22.52
C ALA A 252 -0.23 8.37 21.32
N GLY A 253 -1.44 8.81 21.02
CA GLY A 253 -1.82 9.45 19.76
C GLY A 253 -2.73 10.68 19.86
N SER A 254 -2.80 11.33 21.03
CA SER A 254 -3.66 12.50 21.20
C SER A 254 -3.31 13.60 20.21
N THR A 255 -4.35 14.24 19.65
CA THR A 255 -4.22 15.45 18.82
C THR A 255 -4.32 16.74 19.63
N GLU A 256 -4.54 16.65 20.94
CA GLU A 256 -4.59 17.85 21.79
C GLU A 256 -3.26 18.63 21.76
N PRO A 257 -2.07 18.03 21.96
CA PRO A 257 -0.83 18.80 21.92
C PRO A 257 -0.63 19.60 20.61
N PRO A 258 -0.79 19.03 19.40
CA PRO A 258 -0.71 19.85 18.19
C PRO A 258 -1.85 20.87 18.07
N LYS A 259 -3.09 20.58 18.52
CA LYS A 259 -4.16 21.59 18.54
C LYS A 259 -3.78 22.81 19.40
N ARG A 260 -3.18 22.57 20.57
CA ARG A 260 -2.68 23.59 21.49
C ARG A 260 -1.47 24.32 20.95
N PHE A 261 -0.66 23.69 20.10
CA PHE A 261 0.41 24.38 19.40
C PHE A 261 -0.15 25.32 18.33
N TYR A 262 -0.94 24.78 17.39
CA TYR A 262 -1.34 25.47 16.16
C TYR A 262 -2.52 26.43 16.31
N LYS A 263 -3.38 26.24 17.32
CA LYS A 263 -4.42 27.23 17.69
C LYS A 263 -5.18 27.75 16.47
N TYR A 264 -5.70 26.84 15.67
CA TYR A 264 -6.39 27.14 14.42
C TYR A 264 -7.88 26.83 14.57
N ALA A 265 -8.76 27.77 14.26
CA ALA A 265 -10.19 27.64 14.49
C ALA A 265 -10.88 26.71 13.47
N ARG A 266 -12.05 26.16 13.84
CA ARG A 266 -12.92 25.38 12.94
C ARG A 266 -13.42 26.23 11.76
N PRO A 267 -13.71 25.63 10.59
CA PRO A 267 -14.05 26.37 9.37
C PRO A 267 -15.31 27.23 9.48
N TRP A 268 -16.32 26.80 10.25
CA TRP A 268 -17.54 27.60 10.47
C TRP A 268 -17.32 28.86 11.33
N ARG A 269 -16.19 28.96 12.05
CA ARG A 269 -15.78 30.20 12.73
C ARG A 269 -15.11 31.17 11.77
N TRP A 270 -14.47 30.67 10.71
CA TRP A 270 -13.84 31.48 9.67
C TRP A 270 -14.88 32.08 8.71
N SER A 271 -16.03 31.44 8.54
CA SER A 271 -17.05 31.90 7.61
C SER A 271 -18.44 31.35 7.93
N SER A 272 -19.45 32.23 7.96
CA SER A 272 -20.87 31.88 8.10
C SER A 272 -21.45 31.14 6.88
N ASP A 273 -20.74 31.18 5.74
CA ASP A 273 -21.10 30.40 4.54
C ASP A 273 -20.92 28.89 4.72
N VAL A 274 -20.08 28.45 5.67
CA VAL A 274 -19.90 27.03 5.97
C VAL A 274 -21.14 26.52 6.71
N LYS A 275 -21.79 25.49 6.14
CA LYS A 275 -23.02 24.92 6.70
C LYS A 275 -22.73 23.61 7.43
N VAL A 276 -22.86 23.63 8.75
CA VAL A 276 -22.81 22.39 9.53
C VAL A 276 -24.04 21.54 9.18
N VAL A 277 -23.91 20.21 9.25
CA VAL A 277 -25.09 19.33 9.13
C VAL A 277 -26.11 19.75 10.19
N PRO A 278 -27.39 20.03 9.85
CA PRO A 278 -28.36 20.52 10.83
C PRO A 278 -28.42 19.69 12.12
N ALA A 279 -28.43 18.35 12.01
CA ALA A 279 -28.40 17.45 13.15
C ALA A 279 -27.14 17.55 14.04
N LEU A 280 -26.06 18.18 13.57
CA LEU A 280 -24.80 18.40 14.29
C LEU A 280 -24.65 19.83 14.85
N GLU A 281 -25.60 20.75 14.64
CA GLU A 281 -25.44 22.15 15.09
C GLU A 281 -25.23 22.25 16.62
N SER A 282 -25.94 21.45 17.41
CA SER A 282 -25.75 21.39 18.87
C SER A 282 -24.45 20.72 19.32
N ALA A 283 -23.71 20.06 18.41
CA ALA A 283 -22.41 19.47 18.70
C ALA A 283 -21.26 20.49 18.58
N LYS A 284 -21.54 21.72 18.11
CA LYS A 284 -20.55 22.80 18.08
C LYS A 284 -20.18 23.19 19.50
N SER A 285 -18.87 23.24 19.78
CA SER A 285 -18.39 23.73 21.07
C SER A 285 -18.79 25.20 21.27
N THR A 286 -19.36 25.49 22.45
CA THR A 286 -19.62 26.86 22.93
C THR A 286 -18.35 27.53 23.46
N THR A 287 -17.23 26.81 23.58
CA THR A 287 -15.95 27.30 24.10
C THR A 287 -14.92 27.31 22.98
N PRO A 288 -14.72 28.44 22.27
CA PRO A 288 -13.89 28.48 21.06
C PRO A 288 -12.40 28.25 21.36
N ALA A 289 -11.89 28.79 22.47
CA ALA A 289 -10.47 28.70 22.87
C ALA A 289 -9.95 27.26 23.07
N THR A 290 -10.85 26.29 23.25
CA THR A 290 -10.49 24.87 23.40
C THR A 290 -10.93 24.02 22.20
N ASP A 291 -11.48 24.63 21.16
CA ASP A 291 -12.13 23.97 20.04
C ASP A 291 -11.38 24.19 18.71
N GLY A 292 -10.12 23.75 18.70
CA GLY A 292 -9.26 23.85 17.51
C GLY A 292 -9.70 22.94 16.36
N GLY A 293 -9.65 23.44 15.13
CA GLY A 293 -9.80 22.70 13.89
C GLY A 293 -8.60 21.79 13.59
N PHE A 294 -7.38 22.36 13.56
CA PHE A 294 -6.18 21.66 13.11
C PHE A 294 -5.38 21.02 14.26
N PRO A 295 -4.93 19.76 14.13
CA PRO A 295 -5.41 18.74 13.18
C PRO A 295 -6.76 18.13 13.63
N SER A 296 -7.47 17.42 12.76
CA SER A 296 -8.71 16.73 13.12
C SER A 296 -8.45 15.48 13.97
N GLY A 297 -8.94 15.49 15.21
CA GLY A 297 -8.85 14.34 16.12
C GLY A 297 -9.67 13.13 15.67
N HIS A 298 -10.86 13.37 15.12
CA HIS A 298 -11.71 12.32 14.55
C HIS A 298 -11.04 11.63 13.37
N THR A 299 -10.46 12.40 12.44
CA THR A 299 -9.69 11.82 11.34
C THR A 299 -8.49 11.03 11.89
N ALA A 300 -7.77 11.58 12.87
CA ALA A 300 -6.63 10.87 13.44
C ALA A 300 -7.01 9.53 14.09
N GLU A 301 -8.13 9.45 14.81
CA GLU A 301 -8.65 8.20 15.36
C GLU A 301 -9.02 7.19 14.27
N ALA A 302 -9.75 7.63 13.25
CA ALA A 302 -10.11 6.81 12.10
C ALA A 302 -8.88 6.13 11.48
N TRP A 303 -7.82 6.90 11.26
CA TRP A 303 -6.58 6.41 10.66
C TRP A 303 -5.83 5.44 11.58
N ARG A 304 -5.78 5.69 12.89
CA ARG A 304 -5.16 4.76 13.84
C ARG A 304 -5.86 3.40 13.83
N ASP A 305 -7.18 3.42 14.00
CA ASP A 305 -8.00 2.20 14.06
C ASP A 305 -7.90 1.44 12.74
N THR A 306 -8.00 2.15 11.62
CA THR A 306 -7.91 1.58 10.27
C THR A 306 -6.56 0.94 9.99
N LEU A 307 -5.45 1.61 10.31
CA LEU A 307 -4.11 1.05 10.05
C LEU A 307 -3.83 -0.17 10.94
N ALA A 308 -4.36 -0.17 12.17
CA ALA A 308 -4.32 -1.34 13.05
C ALA A 308 -5.14 -2.51 12.46
N MET A 309 -6.37 -2.22 12.02
CA MET A 309 -7.23 -3.19 11.34
C MET A 309 -6.57 -3.73 10.06
N ALA A 310 -5.93 -2.88 9.27
CA ALA A 310 -5.25 -3.24 8.03
C ALA A 310 -3.97 -4.07 8.31
N TYR A 311 -3.32 -3.85 9.45
CA TYR A 311 -2.24 -4.71 9.91
C TYR A 311 -2.75 -6.13 10.18
N LEU A 312 -3.92 -6.27 10.83
CA LEU A 312 -4.52 -7.56 11.20
C LEU A 312 -5.25 -8.25 10.04
N VAL A 313 -5.78 -7.49 9.09
CA VAL A 313 -6.57 -7.95 7.93
C VAL A 313 -5.97 -7.34 6.65
N PRO A 314 -4.74 -7.72 6.27
CA PRO A 314 -4.04 -7.10 5.13
C PRO A 314 -4.72 -7.42 3.79
N GLN A 315 -5.64 -8.38 3.74
CA GLN A 315 -6.51 -8.62 2.58
C GLN A 315 -7.35 -7.39 2.22
N ARG A 316 -7.73 -6.55 3.19
CA ARG A 316 -8.58 -5.36 3.00
C ARG A 316 -7.83 -4.05 3.16
N TYR A 317 -6.50 -4.06 3.05
CA TYR A 317 -5.65 -2.91 3.39
C TYR A 317 -6.08 -1.63 2.65
N GLN A 318 -6.35 -1.74 1.34
CA GLN A 318 -6.63 -0.59 0.48
C GLN A 318 -8.03 -0.01 0.74
N GLU A 319 -9.01 -0.88 0.94
CA GLU A 319 -10.39 -0.55 1.26
C GLU A 319 -10.49 0.09 2.64
N LEU A 320 -9.71 -0.41 3.60
CA LEU A 320 -9.57 0.18 4.93
C LEU A 320 -8.97 1.60 4.84
N VAL A 321 -7.82 1.81 4.20
CA VAL A 321 -7.24 3.18 4.09
C VAL A 321 -8.11 4.11 3.24
N ALA A 322 -8.87 3.60 2.28
CA ALA A 322 -9.88 4.36 1.54
C ALA A 322 -11.06 4.78 2.45
N ARG A 323 -11.51 3.89 3.35
CA ARG A 323 -12.54 4.20 4.33
C ARG A 323 -12.09 5.27 5.34
N ALA A 324 -10.84 5.23 5.81
CA ALA A 324 -10.27 6.29 6.65
C ALA A 324 -10.20 7.64 5.92
N MET A 325 -9.84 7.63 4.63
CA MET A 325 -9.88 8.83 3.78
C MET A 325 -11.29 9.40 3.64
N GLU A 326 -12.28 8.55 3.39
CA GLU A 326 -13.69 8.96 3.34
C GLU A 326 -14.16 9.53 4.67
N MET A 327 -13.75 8.95 5.81
CA MET A 327 -14.12 9.50 7.11
C MET A 327 -13.59 10.92 7.30
N GLY A 328 -12.39 11.21 6.80
CA GLY A 328 -11.84 12.56 6.71
C GLY A 328 -12.73 13.51 5.89
N GLU A 329 -13.09 13.12 4.67
CA GLU A 329 -14.01 13.89 3.82
C GLU A 329 -15.36 14.12 4.51
N ASN A 330 -15.89 13.12 5.22
CA ASN A 330 -17.12 13.24 5.97
C ASN A 330 -17.03 14.28 7.11
N ARG A 331 -15.83 14.59 7.63
CA ARG A 331 -15.65 15.70 8.58
C ARG A 331 -15.74 17.07 7.90
N ILE A 332 -15.36 17.15 6.63
CA ILE A 332 -15.51 18.35 5.80
C ILE A 332 -16.97 18.54 5.39
N LEU A 333 -17.59 17.47 4.89
CA LEU A 333 -19.03 17.46 4.59
C LEU A 333 -19.86 17.74 5.84
N ALA A 334 -19.43 17.35 7.03
CA ALA A 334 -20.10 17.72 8.28
C ALA A 334 -20.06 19.24 8.56
N GLY A 335 -19.16 19.99 7.91
CA GLY A 335 -18.84 21.39 8.21
C GLY A 335 -17.93 21.56 9.44
N MET A 336 -17.40 20.46 10.00
CA MET A 336 -16.68 20.46 11.28
C MET A 336 -15.17 20.67 11.15
N HIS A 337 -14.61 20.34 9.98
CA HIS A 337 -13.18 20.39 9.69
C HIS A 337 -12.91 20.84 8.25
N SER A 338 -11.71 21.38 8.02
CA SER A 338 -11.21 21.77 6.70
C SER A 338 -10.29 20.70 6.08
N PRO A 339 -9.99 20.75 4.77
CA PRO A 339 -8.97 19.91 4.12
C PRO A 339 -7.66 19.83 4.90
N LEU A 340 -7.09 20.97 5.33
CA LEU A 340 -5.85 20.99 6.09
C LEU A 340 -6.00 20.26 7.43
N ASP A 341 -7.12 20.42 8.14
CA ASP A 341 -7.38 19.72 9.41
C ASP A 341 -7.34 18.20 9.22
N VAL A 342 -8.01 17.68 8.19
CA VAL A 342 -8.14 16.23 7.96
C VAL A 342 -6.84 15.65 7.39
N MET A 343 -6.13 16.39 6.55
CA MET A 343 -4.77 16.03 6.12
C MET A 343 -3.83 15.95 7.34
N GLY A 344 -3.89 16.93 8.24
CA GLY A 344 -3.11 16.93 9.48
C GLY A 344 -3.44 15.73 10.38
N GLY A 345 -4.73 15.38 10.49
CA GLY A 345 -5.18 14.19 11.23
C GLY A 345 -4.59 12.90 10.67
N ARG A 346 -4.58 12.73 9.34
CA ARG A 346 -3.95 11.59 8.65
C ARG A 346 -2.45 11.51 8.93
N VAL A 347 -1.73 12.61 8.72
CA VAL A 347 -0.26 12.66 8.86
C VAL A 347 0.14 12.31 10.29
N HIS A 348 -0.49 12.95 11.27
CA HIS A 348 -0.25 12.70 12.69
C HIS A 348 -0.53 11.24 13.06
N ALA A 349 -1.69 10.70 12.67
CA ALA A 349 -2.04 9.32 12.98
C ALA A 349 -1.09 8.30 12.36
N THR A 350 -0.64 8.53 11.13
CA THR A 350 0.29 7.62 10.44
C THR A 350 1.62 7.51 11.21
N ALA A 351 2.15 8.64 11.68
CA ALA A 351 3.36 8.67 12.51
C ALA A 351 3.15 8.00 13.88
N VAL A 352 1.99 8.22 14.51
CA VAL A 352 1.62 7.56 15.78
C VAL A 352 1.55 6.05 15.63
N VAL A 353 0.93 5.54 14.57
CA VAL A 353 0.82 4.09 14.35
C VAL A 353 2.21 3.48 14.19
N ALA A 354 3.07 4.10 13.38
CA ALA A 354 4.44 3.63 13.22
C ALA A 354 5.21 3.65 14.55
N TYR A 355 5.11 4.73 15.33
CA TYR A 355 5.73 4.83 16.66
C TYR A 355 5.33 3.66 17.58
N ASN A 356 4.04 3.38 17.70
CA ASN A 356 3.56 2.32 18.57
C ASN A 356 3.94 0.94 18.04
N LEU A 357 3.75 0.66 16.74
CA LEU A 357 4.11 -0.63 16.16
C LEU A 357 5.63 -0.88 16.14
N SER A 358 6.46 0.15 16.21
CA SER A 358 7.91 0.03 16.39
C SER A 358 8.33 -0.09 17.85
N SER A 359 7.43 0.16 18.81
CA SER A 359 7.73 0.03 20.25
C SER A 359 7.70 -1.43 20.68
N VAL A 360 8.88 -2.02 20.88
CA VAL A 360 9.02 -3.40 21.37
C VAL A 360 8.53 -3.61 22.79
N ALA A 361 8.29 -2.54 23.56
CA ALA A 361 7.70 -2.63 24.90
C ALA A 361 6.21 -3.02 24.86
N SER A 362 5.49 -2.60 23.82
CA SER A 362 4.03 -2.79 23.71
C SER A 362 3.64 -3.70 22.54
N TYR A 363 4.43 -3.70 21.46
CA TYR A 363 4.20 -4.48 20.25
C TYR A 363 5.39 -5.37 19.92
N THR A 364 5.68 -6.31 20.83
CA THR A 364 6.65 -7.38 20.55
C THR A 364 6.20 -8.19 19.32
N PRO A 365 7.13 -8.85 18.59
CA PRO A 365 6.75 -9.75 17.50
C PRO A 365 5.70 -10.79 17.89
N ALA A 366 5.75 -11.28 19.14
CA ALA A 366 4.78 -12.24 19.67
C ALA A 366 3.38 -11.63 19.83
N VAL A 367 3.26 -10.42 20.37
CA VAL A 367 1.97 -9.72 20.50
C VAL A 367 1.36 -9.43 19.14
N LYS A 368 2.15 -8.90 18.21
CA LYS A 368 1.70 -8.62 16.84
C LYS A 368 1.21 -9.90 16.15
N LYS A 369 1.99 -10.98 16.24
CA LYS A 369 1.66 -12.27 15.65
C LYS A 369 0.41 -12.89 16.28
N ALA A 370 0.25 -12.83 17.60
CA ALA A 370 -0.92 -13.39 18.28
C ALA A 370 -2.22 -12.68 17.89
N ALA A 371 -2.21 -11.35 17.85
CA ALA A 371 -3.37 -10.57 17.40
C ALA A 371 -3.70 -10.84 15.92
N TYR A 372 -2.68 -10.90 15.06
CA TYR A 372 -2.85 -11.23 13.64
C TYR A 372 -3.42 -12.64 13.46
N ASP A 373 -2.83 -13.64 14.11
CA ASP A 373 -3.26 -15.03 14.01
C ASP A 373 -4.71 -15.22 14.51
N GLN A 374 -5.09 -14.55 15.61
CA GLN A 374 -6.46 -14.57 16.12
C GLN A 374 -7.45 -13.98 15.09
N ALA A 375 -7.11 -12.83 14.52
CA ALA A 375 -7.93 -12.19 13.49
C ALA A 375 -8.11 -13.09 12.25
N GLN A 376 -7.00 -13.63 11.74
CA GLN A 376 -7.01 -14.52 10.57
C GLN A 376 -7.77 -15.83 10.84
N ALA A 377 -7.61 -16.42 12.03
CA ALA A 377 -8.34 -17.64 12.41
C ALA A 377 -9.85 -17.40 12.49
N TRP A 378 -10.27 -16.37 13.23
CA TRP A 378 -11.68 -16.02 13.37
C TRP A 378 -12.35 -15.75 12.01
N LEU A 379 -11.74 -14.89 11.18
CA LEU A 379 -12.31 -14.51 9.89
C LEU A 379 -12.39 -15.70 8.92
N ARG A 380 -11.41 -16.61 8.93
CA ARG A 380 -11.51 -17.85 8.15
C ARG A 380 -12.67 -18.73 8.61
N THR A 381 -12.82 -18.93 9.92
CA THR A 381 -13.94 -19.70 10.46
C THR A 381 -15.29 -19.09 10.09
N GLN A 382 -15.47 -17.77 10.26
CA GLN A 382 -16.73 -17.09 9.97
C GLN A 382 -17.06 -17.04 8.47
N SER A 383 -16.05 -17.02 7.60
CA SER A 383 -16.24 -17.02 6.14
C SER A 383 -16.29 -18.41 5.51
N GLY A 384 -16.03 -19.48 6.27
CA GLY A 384 -15.85 -20.83 5.71
C GLY A 384 -14.62 -20.97 4.80
N SER A 385 -13.65 -20.07 4.94
CA SER A 385 -12.46 -20.05 4.10
C SER A 385 -11.43 -21.08 4.56
N ALA A 386 -11.06 -22.01 3.67
CA ALA A 386 -10.11 -23.08 3.99
C ALA A 386 -8.71 -22.53 4.35
N ASP A 387 -8.26 -21.49 3.65
CA ASP A 387 -6.94 -20.89 3.79
C ASP A 387 -6.97 -19.36 3.61
N PHE A 388 -5.78 -18.75 3.59
CA PHE A 388 -5.63 -17.31 3.39
C PHE A 388 -6.13 -16.82 2.02
N ASN A 389 -5.94 -17.61 0.95
CA ASN A 389 -6.31 -17.20 -0.40
C ASN A 389 -7.83 -17.27 -0.60
N ALA A 390 -8.47 -18.29 -0.03
CA ALA A 390 -9.93 -18.38 0.07
C ALA A 390 -10.49 -17.19 0.86
N LEU A 391 -9.86 -16.82 1.99
CA LEU A 391 -10.27 -15.64 2.76
C LEU A 391 -10.07 -14.35 1.96
N ASN A 392 -8.95 -14.19 1.26
CA ASN A 392 -8.72 -13.05 0.39
C ASN A 392 -9.75 -12.97 -0.75
N THR A 393 -10.15 -14.10 -1.32
CA THR A 393 -11.21 -14.15 -2.35
C THR A 393 -12.56 -13.77 -1.75
N TYR A 394 -12.93 -14.36 -0.61
CA TYR A 394 -14.15 -14.02 0.11
C TYR A 394 -14.21 -12.53 0.43
N ALA A 395 -13.10 -11.98 0.94
CA ALA A 395 -12.97 -10.58 1.32
C ALA A 395 -13.20 -9.62 0.15
N HIS A 396 -13.07 -10.04 -1.11
CA HIS A 396 -13.31 -9.19 -2.29
C HIS A 396 -14.50 -9.62 -3.15
N THR A 397 -15.32 -10.56 -2.67
CA THR A 397 -16.51 -11.00 -3.41
C THR A 397 -17.75 -10.38 -2.78
N PRO A 398 -18.57 -9.61 -3.52
CA PRO A 398 -19.80 -9.00 -2.97
C PRO A 398 -20.69 -10.02 -2.28
N ARG A 399 -21.20 -9.70 -1.08
CA ARG A 399 -22.13 -10.55 -0.31
C ARG A 399 -23.59 -10.09 -0.44
N THR A 400 -23.77 -8.82 -0.73
CA THR A 400 -25.07 -8.17 -0.88
C THR A 400 -24.94 -7.00 -1.86
N GLN A 401 -26.04 -6.66 -2.51
CA GLN A 401 -26.18 -5.44 -3.31
C GLN A 401 -26.96 -4.35 -2.55
N ASP A 402 -27.53 -4.68 -1.40
CA ASP A 402 -28.25 -3.75 -0.54
C ASP A 402 -27.26 -2.91 0.27
N SER A 403 -27.12 -1.65 -0.11
CA SER A 403 -26.22 -0.67 0.51
C SER A 403 -26.50 -0.35 1.99
N THR A 404 -27.64 -0.82 2.52
CA THR A 404 -27.98 -0.66 3.95
C THR A 404 -27.40 -1.77 4.82
N GLN A 405 -26.97 -2.88 4.22
CA GLN A 405 -26.39 -4.00 4.94
C GLN A 405 -24.92 -3.75 5.31
N PRO A 406 -24.45 -4.23 6.48
CA PRO A 406 -23.07 -4.05 6.92
C PRO A 406 -22.04 -4.65 5.95
N ASP A 407 -22.36 -5.75 5.27
CA ASP A 407 -21.43 -6.44 4.37
C ASP A 407 -21.43 -5.90 2.92
N PHE A 408 -22.06 -4.75 2.69
CA PHE A 408 -22.01 -4.07 1.39
C PHE A 408 -20.63 -3.46 1.13
N ASP A 409 -20.01 -3.86 0.01
CA ASP A 409 -18.66 -3.41 -0.31
C ASP A 409 -18.63 -2.11 -1.14
N ARG A 410 -18.69 -0.98 -0.43
CA ARG A 410 -18.56 0.38 -1.01
C ARG A 410 -17.19 0.64 -1.64
N PHE A 411 -16.19 -0.19 -1.33
CA PHE A 411 -14.79 0.02 -1.71
C PHE A 411 -14.31 -0.95 -2.79
N SER A 412 -15.20 -1.77 -3.34
CA SER A 412 -14.90 -2.80 -4.34
C SER A 412 -14.32 -2.25 -5.66
N ASP A 413 -14.66 -1.02 -6.06
CA ASP A 413 -14.04 -0.36 -7.22
C ASP A 413 -12.67 0.26 -6.85
N SER A 414 -11.64 -0.57 -6.88
CA SER A 414 -10.27 -0.18 -6.57
C SER A 414 -9.73 0.92 -7.49
N ALA A 415 -10.15 0.97 -8.77
CA ALA A 415 -9.67 1.98 -9.71
C ALA A 415 -10.27 3.37 -9.40
N ALA A 416 -11.57 3.43 -9.10
CA ALA A 416 -12.21 4.66 -8.65
C ALA A 416 -11.61 5.15 -7.32
N TRP A 417 -11.41 4.25 -6.36
CA TRP A 417 -10.85 4.61 -5.06
C TRP A 417 -9.37 5.00 -5.13
N ARG A 418 -8.57 4.43 -6.03
CA ARG A 418 -7.20 4.90 -6.29
C ARG A 418 -7.17 6.38 -6.69
N LYS A 419 -8.06 6.79 -7.61
CA LYS A 419 -8.17 8.20 -8.04
C LYS A 419 -8.65 9.11 -6.91
N THR A 420 -9.69 8.70 -6.20
CA THR A 420 -10.23 9.46 -5.07
C THR A 420 -9.21 9.61 -3.94
N TYR A 421 -8.52 8.53 -3.59
CA TYR A 421 -7.47 8.54 -2.57
C TYR A 421 -6.35 9.51 -2.95
N LEU A 422 -5.84 9.43 -4.19
CA LEU A 422 -4.80 10.34 -4.68
C LEU A 422 -5.24 11.81 -4.63
N GLN A 423 -6.46 12.12 -5.06
CA GLN A 423 -7.01 13.48 -5.00
C GLN A 423 -7.11 13.99 -3.55
N ARG A 424 -7.54 13.15 -2.61
CA ARG A 424 -7.69 13.51 -1.19
C ARG A 424 -6.37 13.59 -0.42
N LEU A 425 -5.24 13.15 -1.01
CA LEU A 425 -3.93 13.37 -0.38
C LEU A 425 -3.56 14.86 -0.34
N THR A 426 -4.11 15.66 -1.27
CA THR A 426 -3.85 17.11 -1.37
C THR A 426 -5.12 17.97 -1.40
N TYR A 427 -6.30 17.37 -1.61
CA TYR A 427 -7.58 18.05 -1.84
C TYR A 427 -7.56 19.07 -2.99
N GLY A 428 -6.60 18.96 -3.90
CA GLY A 428 -6.39 19.95 -4.96
C GLY A 428 -5.87 21.30 -4.47
N LEU A 429 -5.35 21.38 -3.25
CA LEU A 429 -4.69 22.58 -2.75
C LEU A 429 -3.38 22.82 -3.51
N ASP A 430 -3.09 24.10 -3.78
CA ASP A 430 -1.83 24.52 -4.40
C ASP A 430 -0.63 24.20 -3.52
N ARG A 431 0.54 24.13 -4.16
CA ARG A 431 1.82 23.88 -3.50
C ARG A 431 2.23 25.08 -2.64
N THR A 432 2.77 24.79 -1.46
CA THR A 432 3.43 25.74 -0.56
C THR A 432 4.95 25.75 -0.72
N GLY A 433 5.52 24.77 -1.43
CA GLY A 433 6.96 24.64 -1.66
C GLY A 433 7.32 24.05 -3.02
N ALA A 434 8.61 23.79 -3.24
CA ALA A 434 9.13 23.29 -4.50
C ALA A 434 8.69 21.84 -4.80
N ALA A 435 8.42 21.58 -6.07
CA ALA A 435 8.11 20.26 -6.62
C ALA A 435 9.37 19.49 -7.04
N GLY A 436 9.22 18.20 -7.38
CA GLY A 436 10.27 17.38 -7.97
C GLY A 436 11.35 16.92 -7.00
N GLN A 437 11.17 17.13 -5.69
CA GLN A 437 12.14 16.66 -4.69
C GLN A 437 11.95 15.16 -4.45
N THR A 438 13.07 14.44 -4.33
CA THR A 438 13.08 13.02 -3.98
C THR A 438 12.27 12.77 -2.70
N ALA A 439 11.48 11.70 -2.68
CA ALA A 439 10.73 11.31 -1.49
C ALA A 439 11.68 10.85 -0.38
N THR A 440 11.51 11.42 0.81
CA THR A 440 12.06 10.89 2.04
C THR A 440 11.06 9.91 2.65
N VAL A 441 11.56 8.87 3.31
CA VAL A 441 10.71 7.89 3.99
C VAL A 441 10.99 8.01 5.48
N PRO A 442 9.98 8.32 6.31
CA PRO A 442 10.18 8.45 7.74
C PRO A 442 10.79 7.18 8.36
N LYS A 443 11.56 7.33 9.44
CA LYS A 443 12.08 6.19 10.20
C LYS A 443 10.91 5.34 10.71
N GLY A 444 10.99 4.02 10.58
CA GLY A 444 9.95 3.09 11.07
C GLY A 444 8.71 2.96 10.19
N ALA A 445 8.55 3.78 9.13
CA ALA A 445 7.36 3.73 8.28
C ALA A 445 7.17 2.38 7.56
N GLU A 446 8.24 1.60 7.35
CA GLU A 446 8.20 0.26 6.79
C GLU A 446 7.34 -0.75 7.57
N VAL A 447 7.04 -0.46 8.85
CA VAL A 447 6.13 -1.30 9.67
C VAL A 447 4.69 -1.25 9.16
N LEU A 448 4.30 -0.16 8.47
CA LEU A 448 2.95 0.03 7.95
C LEU A 448 2.61 -0.92 6.80
N LEU A 449 3.62 -1.59 6.23
CA LEU A 449 3.48 -2.56 5.14
C LEU A 449 3.90 -3.97 5.58
N GLU A 450 4.22 -4.18 6.86
CA GLU A 450 4.82 -5.42 7.39
C GLU A 450 3.97 -6.67 7.08
N THR A 451 2.66 -6.63 7.31
CA THR A 451 1.76 -7.76 7.02
C THR A 451 1.18 -7.74 5.61
N ARG A 452 1.21 -6.58 4.93
CA ARG A 452 0.76 -6.46 3.54
C ARG A 452 1.79 -6.97 2.55
N LEU A 453 3.07 -6.71 2.77
CA LEU A 453 4.20 -7.11 1.93
C LEU A 453 5.26 -7.87 2.75
N PRO A 454 4.90 -9.03 3.35
CA PRO A 454 5.74 -9.73 4.33
C PRO A 454 7.01 -10.35 3.73
N TYR A 455 7.02 -10.61 2.43
CA TYR A 455 8.16 -11.17 1.70
C TYR A 455 9.22 -10.13 1.31
N LEU A 456 8.92 -8.83 1.49
CA LEU A 456 9.89 -7.76 1.28
C LEU A 456 10.69 -7.52 2.57
N SER A 457 11.97 -7.17 2.43
CA SER A 457 12.75 -6.67 3.56
C SER A 457 12.23 -5.31 4.05
N ALA A 458 12.66 -4.88 5.24
CA ALA A 458 12.39 -3.53 5.74
C ALA A 458 12.82 -2.46 4.72
N ASP A 459 14.04 -2.54 4.20
CA ASP A 459 14.57 -1.59 3.21
C ASP A 459 13.75 -1.59 1.90
N GLN A 460 13.32 -2.76 1.44
CA GLN A 460 12.46 -2.87 0.26
C GLN A 460 11.10 -2.20 0.49
N ARG A 461 10.48 -2.40 1.66
CA ARG A 461 9.23 -1.70 2.03
C ARG A 461 9.44 -0.18 2.09
N ARG A 462 10.62 0.30 2.54
CA ARG A 462 10.96 1.73 2.46
C ARG A 462 11.03 2.22 1.02
N VAL A 463 11.65 1.46 0.10
CA VAL A 463 11.67 1.82 -1.33
C VAL A 463 10.27 1.79 -1.95
N VAL A 464 9.39 0.87 -1.54
CA VAL A 464 7.97 0.88 -1.95
C VAL A 464 7.30 2.19 -1.51
N LEU A 465 7.47 2.61 -0.26
CA LEU A 465 6.93 3.88 0.23
C LEU A 465 7.50 5.10 -0.53
N LYS A 466 8.81 5.10 -0.81
CA LYS A 466 9.48 6.15 -1.60
C LYS A 466 8.93 6.23 -3.02
N SER A 467 8.85 5.10 -3.70
CA SER A 467 8.49 5.03 -5.14
C SER A 467 7.01 5.30 -5.41
N THR A 468 6.16 5.26 -4.39
CA THR A 468 4.71 5.51 -4.49
C THR A 468 4.29 6.85 -3.89
N ALA A 469 5.19 7.55 -3.20
CA ALA A 469 4.93 8.84 -2.59
C ALA A 469 4.46 9.89 -3.61
N ILE A 470 3.61 10.81 -3.17
CA ILE A 470 3.24 11.98 -3.99
C ILE A 470 4.41 12.95 -4.12
N ASP A 471 4.35 13.79 -5.16
CA ASP A 471 5.35 14.82 -5.43
C ASP A 471 5.48 15.81 -4.24
N SER A 472 6.62 16.45 -4.12
CA SER A 472 6.90 17.43 -3.07
C SER A 472 6.14 18.75 -3.28
N GLY A 473 6.18 19.60 -2.25
CA GLY A 473 5.68 20.97 -2.32
C GLY A 473 4.22 21.14 -1.92
N TYR A 474 3.44 20.08 -1.75
CA TYR A 474 2.08 20.18 -1.21
C TYR A 474 2.07 20.45 0.31
N PRO A 475 1.00 21.05 0.86
CA PRO A 475 0.83 21.25 2.29
C PRO A 475 1.12 20.01 3.12
N LEU A 476 1.77 20.19 4.27
CA LEU A 476 2.21 19.10 5.17
C LEU A 476 3.22 18.11 4.57
N GLY A 477 3.72 18.36 3.36
CA GLY A 477 4.78 17.57 2.73
C GLY A 477 6.21 17.94 3.15
N ASN A 478 6.36 18.97 3.99
CA ASN A 478 7.64 19.52 4.46
C ASN A 478 7.81 19.36 5.97
N ASP A 479 7.77 18.12 6.46
CA ASP A 479 8.00 17.76 7.86
C ASP A 479 9.44 17.28 8.13
N GLY A 480 10.30 17.25 7.11
CA GLY A 480 11.68 16.72 7.18
C GLY A 480 11.76 15.19 7.25
N GLU A 481 10.70 14.52 7.69
CA GLU A 481 10.61 13.06 7.77
C GLU A 481 10.02 12.45 6.48
N GLY A 482 8.87 12.95 6.02
CA GLY A 482 8.17 12.54 4.80
C GLY A 482 6.75 11.98 5.00
N TRP A 483 6.13 12.10 6.19
CA TRP A 483 4.84 11.46 6.50
C TRP A 483 3.71 11.97 5.60
N GLY A 484 3.70 13.28 5.30
CA GLY A 484 2.71 13.92 4.43
C GLY A 484 2.62 13.33 3.04
N ARG A 485 3.74 12.80 2.52
CA ARG A 485 3.87 12.36 1.13
C ARG A 485 3.53 10.89 0.92
N LEU A 486 3.39 10.11 1.99
CA LEU A 486 3.10 8.68 1.89
C LEU A 486 1.75 8.42 1.22
N ASN A 487 1.74 7.54 0.22
CA ASN A 487 0.55 7.06 -0.48
C ASN A 487 0.37 5.57 -0.19
N LEU A 488 -0.27 5.26 0.94
CA LEU A 488 -0.38 3.87 1.41
C LEU A 488 -1.29 3.00 0.52
N PHE A 489 -2.25 3.61 -0.19
CA PHE A 489 -3.07 2.89 -1.16
C PHE A 489 -2.24 2.34 -2.32
N ALA A 490 -1.38 3.17 -2.91
CA ALA A 490 -0.48 2.72 -3.98
C ALA A 490 0.63 1.81 -3.43
N ALA A 491 1.17 2.09 -2.24
CA ALA A 491 2.21 1.26 -1.62
C ALA A 491 1.76 -0.18 -1.36
N ALA A 492 0.49 -0.40 -1.01
CA ALA A 492 -0.09 -1.73 -0.85
C ALA A 492 -0.15 -2.54 -2.17
N ASP A 493 0.01 -1.89 -3.33
CA ASP A 493 0.09 -2.51 -4.65
C ASP A 493 1.53 -2.74 -5.13
N GLY A 494 2.51 -2.65 -4.22
CA GLY A 494 3.93 -2.89 -4.49
C GLY A 494 4.66 -1.64 -4.95
N TYR A 495 5.78 -1.82 -5.63
CA TYR A 495 6.62 -0.73 -6.14
C TYR A 495 5.84 0.18 -7.10
N GLY A 496 6.07 1.48 -7.05
CA GLY A 496 5.61 2.42 -8.09
C GLY A 496 6.64 2.62 -9.20
N ARG A 497 7.91 2.38 -8.89
CA ARG A 497 9.06 2.60 -9.78
C ARG A 497 10.22 1.69 -9.40
N PHE A 498 11.05 1.33 -10.38
CA PHE A 498 12.35 0.68 -10.22
C PHE A 498 13.46 1.67 -10.57
N ASP A 499 13.80 2.57 -9.63
CA ASP A 499 14.96 3.46 -9.77
C ASP A 499 16.29 2.75 -9.43
N GLY A 500 16.21 1.45 -9.10
CA GLY A 500 17.29 0.50 -8.87
C GLY A 500 16.76 -0.92 -9.11
N ASP A 501 17.65 -1.89 -9.18
CA ASP A 501 17.30 -3.29 -9.39
C ASP A 501 16.54 -3.88 -8.20
N VAL A 502 15.49 -4.64 -8.49
CA VAL A 502 14.61 -5.26 -7.50
C VAL A 502 14.70 -6.77 -7.60
N ALA A 503 15.11 -7.43 -6.51
CA ALA A 503 15.03 -8.88 -6.36
C ALA A 503 14.01 -9.25 -5.29
N VAL A 504 13.03 -10.09 -5.63
CA VAL A 504 11.96 -10.49 -4.71
C VAL A 504 11.86 -12.01 -4.57
N THR A 505 11.84 -12.48 -3.33
CA THR A 505 11.77 -13.89 -2.98
C THR A 505 10.45 -14.17 -2.28
N LEU A 506 9.54 -14.86 -2.96
CA LEU A 506 8.28 -15.32 -2.36
C LEU A 506 8.41 -16.80 -2.01
N ASP A 507 7.88 -17.22 -0.87
CA ASP A 507 7.94 -18.58 -0.36
C ASP A 507 6.54 -19.17 -0.18
N ALA A 508 6.21 -20.15 -1.02
CA ALA A 508 4.92 -20.83 -1.01
C ALA A 508 4.63 -21.52 0.33
N SER A 509 5.65 -22.00 1.05
CA SER A 509 5.48 -22.74 2.31
C SER A 509 5.02 -21.87 3.48
N LEU A 510 5.26 -20.56 3.41
CA LEU A 510 4.86 -19.61 4.44
C LEU A 510 3.40 -19.17 4.33
N GLY A 511 2.73 -19.51 3.21
CA GLY A 511 1.34 -19.13 2.96
C GLY A 511 1.14 -17.61 2.86
N GLY A 512 -0.13 -17.21 2.79
CA GLY A 512 -0.53 -15.81 2.71
C GLY A 512 0.16 -15.02 1.59
N PHE A 513 0.43 -13.74 1.84
CA PHE A 513 1.17 -12.90 0.88
C PHE A 513 2.64 -13.32 0.70
N ASN A 514 3.22 -14.12 1.60
CA ASN A 514 4.54 -14.71 1.33
C ASN A 514 4.48 -15.71 0.17
N ALA A 515 3.35 -16.41 0.02
CA ALA A 515 3.15 -17.40 -1.02
C ALA A 515 2.67 -16.77 -2.33
N ILE A 516 1.69 -15.87 -2.29
CA ILE A 516 1.06 -15.30 -3.50
C ILE A 516 0.75 -13.82 -3.27
N ASP A 517 1.22 -12.95 -4.17
CA ASP A 517 0.85 -11.53 -4.16
C ASP A 517 0.71 -10.95 -5.58
N ARG A 518 0.03 -9.80 -5.67
CA ARG A 518 -0.22 -9.09 -6.92
C ARG A 518 0.17 -7.61 -6.81
N TRP A 519 1.06 -7.17 -7.68
CA TRP A 519 1.37 -5.76 -7.89
C TRP A 519 0.49 -5.17 -8.99
N ARG A 520 -0.15 -4.04 -8.68
CA ARG A 520 -1.12 -3.36 -9.56
C ARG A 520 -0.70 -1.96 -9.98
N ASN A 521 0.40 -1.44 -9.45
CA ASN A 521 0.94 -0.16 -9.89
C ASN A 521 1.44 -0.24 -11.33
N ASP A 522 1.38 0.89 -12.03
CA ASP A 522 2.09 1.11 -13.28
C ASP A 522 3.55 1.40 -12.95
N ILE A 523 4.42 0.40 -13.10
CA ILE A 523 5.81 0.47 -12.66
C ILE A 523 6.70 1.05 -13.78
N ALA A 524 7.31 2.19 -13.51
CA ALA A 524 8.31 2.82 -14.38
C ALA A 524 9.74 2.62 -13.87
N GLY A 525 10.75 3.16 -14.55
CA GLY A 525 12.15 3.21 -14.07
C GLY A 525 13.12 2.33 -14.88
N ALA A 526 14.42 2.49 -14.63
CA ALA A 526 15.47 1.82 -15.40
C ALA A 526 15.97 0.50 -14.76
N GLY A 527 15.57 0.21 -13.53
CA GLY A 527 15.95 -1.01 -12.81
C GLY A 527 15.27 -2.27 -13.35
N LYS A 528 15.90 -3.43 -13.11
CA LYS A 528 15.36 -4.74 -13.47
C LYS A 528 14.55 -5.37 -12.34
N LEU A 529 13.70 -6.33 -12.68
CA LEU A 529 13.04 -7.22 -11.72
C LEU A 529 13.64 -8.64 -11.79
N THR A 530 14.05 -9.19 -10.65
CA THR A 530 14.41 -10.61 -10.50
C THR A 530 13.43 -11.31 -9.57
N LYS A 531 12.67 -12.28 -10.09
CA LYS A 531 11.74 -13.11 -9.32
C LYS A 531 12.41 -14.41 -8.87
N LEU A 532 12.48 -14.60 -7.56
CA LEU A 532 13.08 -15.72 -6.85
C LEU A 532 12.04 -16.43 -5.96
N GLY A 533 12.43 -17.57 -5.39
CA GLY A 533 11.61 -18.34 -4.45
C GLY A 533 10.44 -19.08 -5.09
N THR A 534 9.81 -19.97 -4.32
CA THR A 534 8.78 -20.91 -4.78
C THR A 534 7.41 -20.28 -4.98
N GLY A 535 7.14 -19.11 -4.40
CA GLY A 535 5.84 -18.44 -4.46
C GLY A 535 5.54 -17.75 -5.81
N GLN A 536 4.39 -17.09 -5.88
CA GLN A 536 3.84 -16.44 -7.06
C GLN A 536 3.75 -14.92 -6.90
N LEU A 537 4.39 -14.19 -7.82
CA LEU A 537 4.17 -12.75 -7.98
C LEU A 537 3.40 -12.49 -9.26
N ARG A 538 2.33 -11.71 -9.20
CA ARG A 538 1.56 -11.30 -10.38
C ARG A 538 1.72 -9.81 -10.65
N LEU A 539 2.00 -9.44 -11.89
CA LEU A 539 2.10 -8.06 -12.36
C LEU A 539 0.90 -7.73 -13.24
N SER A 540 0.15 -6.69 -12.87
CA SER A 540 -1.12 -6.34 -13.53
C SER A 540 -1.24 -4.88 -13.96
N GLY A 541 -0.27 -4.03 -13.62
CA GLY A 541 -0.22 -2.65 -14.08
C GLY A 541 0.29 -2.53 -15.52
N ASN A 542 0.16 -1.33 -16.09
CA ASN A 542 0.74 -0.95 -17.38
C ASN A 542 2.22 -0.59 -17.19
N ASN A 543 3.05 -1.61 -17.00
CA ASN A 543 4.44 -1.42 -16.65
C ASN A 543 5.27 -0.92 -17.84
N GLY A 544 6.25 -0.06 -17.54
CA GLY A 544 7.15 0.58 -18.50
C GLY A 544 8.61 0.61 -18.05
N TYR A 545 8.99 -0.15 -17.02
CA TYR A 545 10.39 -0.25 -16.60
C TYR A 545 11.26 -0.91 -17.69
N THR A 546 12.51 -0.47 -17.82
CA THR A 546 13.36 -0.83 -18.97
C THR A 546 14.54 -1.75 -18.61
N GLY A 547 14.81 -2.00 -17.33
CA GLY A 547 15.96 -2.82 -16.91
C GLY A 547 15.83 -4.32 -17.21
N GLY A 548 14.63 -4.77 -17.57
CA GLY A 548 14.33 -6.16 -17.91
C GLY A 548 13.78 -6.97 -16.74
N THR A 549 13.46 -8.23 -17.03
CA THR A 549 12.87 -9.17 -16.07
C THR A 549 13.61 -10.49 -16.12
N VAL A 550 14.02 -11.00 -14.96
CA VAL A 550 14.59 -12.34 -14.78
C VAL A 550 13.66 -13.17 -13.93
N LEU A 551 13.21 -14.31 -14.44
CA LEU A 551 12.49 -15.33 -13.69
C LEU A 551 13.41 -16.51 -13.40
N ALA A 552 13.74 -16.71 -12.13
CA ALA A 552 14.58 -17.82 -11.69
C ALA A 552 13.80 -18.97 -11.04
N ALA A 553 12.71 -18.67 -10.31
CA ALA A 553 11.93 -19.68 -9.61
C ALA A 553 10.48 -19.23 -9.30
N GLY A 554 9.63 -20.20 -8.96
CA GLY A 554 8.23 -20.00 -8.63
C GLY A 554 7.42 -19.56 -9.85
N VAL A 555 6.41 -18.72 -9.63
CA VAL A 555 5.55 -18.23 -10.72
C VAL A 555 5.67 -16.70 -10.84
N LEU A 556 5.84 -16.22 -12.07
CA LEU A 556 5.65 -14.82 -12.41
C LEU A 556 4.44 -14.70 -13.34
N GLY A 557 3.33 -14.15 -12.84
CA GLY A 557 2.13 -13.88 -13.61
C GLY A 557 2.21 -12.53 -14.32
N ALA A 558 1.92 -12.51 -15.61
CA ALA A 558 1.76 -11.33 -16.45
C ALA A 558 0.26 -11.19 -16.81
N ASP A 559 -0.40 -10.23 -16.17
CA ASP A 559 -1.86 -10.08 -16.17
C ASP A 559 -2.34 -8.90 -17.01
N SER A 560 -1.42 -8.13 -17.58
CA SER A 560 -1.69 -7.02 -18.51
C SER A 560 -0.78 -7.12 -19.73
N ALA A 561 -1.15 -6.43 -20.81
CA ALA A 561 -0.42 -6.49 -22.09
C ALA A 561 1.04 -6.03 -22.00
N THR A 562 1.38 -5.16 -21.04
CA THR A 562 2.76 -4.66 -20.82
C THR A 562 3.30 -5.02 -19.44
N ALA A 563 2.76 -6.06 -18.80
CA ALA A 563 3.09 -6.42 -17.42
C ALA A 563 4.60 -6.61 -17.15
N LEU A 564 5.39 -6.99 -18.16
CA LEU A 564 6.83 -7.24 -18.03
C LEU A 564 7.72 -6.04 -18.42
N GLY A 565 7.12 -4.86 -18.62
CA GLY A 565 7.87 -3.64 -18.95
C GLY A 565 8.42 -3.63 -20.38
N GLY A 566 9.37 -2.71 -20.62
CA GLY A 566 10.00 -2.50 -21.93
C GLY A 566 11.35 -3.20 -22.11
N GLY A 567 11.92 -3.79 -21.06
CA GLY A 567 13.21 -4.47 -21.13
C GLY A 567 13.14 -5.91 -21.66
N ASP A 568 14.30 -6.57 -21.70
CA ASP A 568 14.42 -7.97 -22.06
C ASP A 568 13.84 -8.89 -20.96
N VAL A 569 13.22 -10.01 -21.36
CA VAL A 569 12.68 -11.03 -20.46
C VAL A 569 13.51 -12.31 -20.55
N PHE A 570 13.98 -12.80 -19.41
CA PHE A 570 14.83 -13.98 -19.29
C PHE A 570 14.23 -15.00 -18.32
N VAL A 571 13.88 -16.18 -18.83
CA VAL A 571 13.35 -17.30 -18.05
C VAL A 571 14.43 -18.37 -17.90
N LYS A 572 14.96 -18.52 -16.69
CA LYS A 572 15.99 -19.51 -16.34
C LYS A 572 15.50 -20.60 -15.39
N GLY A 573 14.21 -20.57 -15.05
CA GLY A 573 13.55 -21.51 -14.14
C GLY A 573 12.13 -21.01 -13.82
N GLY A 574 11.38 -21.77 -13.03
CA GLY A 574 10.00 -21.42 -12.67
C GLY A 574 9.02 -21.39 -13.85
N THR A 575 7.88 -20.74 -13.66
CA THR A 575 6.82 -20.59 -14.67
C THR A 575 6.53 -19.12 -14.94
N LEU A 576 6.77 -18.68 -16.18
CA LEU A 576 6.25 -17.40 -16.66
C LEU A 576 4.82 -17.66 -17.16
N GLU A 577 3.84 -17.08 -16.48
CA GLU A 577 2.44 -17.29 -16.78
C GLU A 577 1.82 -16.04 -17.41
N SER A 578 1.35 -16.13 -18.66
CA SER A 578 0.53 -15.09 -19.28
C SER A 578 -0.95 -15.40 -19.10
N THR A 579 -1.68 -14.51 -18.44
CA THR A 579 -3.14 -14.62 -18.25
C THR A 579 -3.92 -13.48 -18.91
N VAL A 580 -3.27 -12.74 -19.82
CA VAL A 580 -3.87 -11.63 -20.55
C VAL A 580 -5.04 -12.17 -21.40
N ALA A 581 -6.26 -11.90 -20.95
CA ALA A 581 -7.46 -12.53 -21.51
C ALA A 581 -7.99 -11.85 -22.79
N ALA A 582 -7.57 -10.61 -23.07
CA ALA A 582 -8.16 -9.79 -24.13
C ALA A 582 -7.19 -9.39 -25.25
N ALA A 583 -5.89 -9.65 -25.08
CA ALA A 583 -4.84 -9.21 -26.00
C ALA A 583 -3.55 -10.03 -25.83
N PRO A 584 -2.61 -9.94 -26.77
CA PRO A 584 -1.26 -10.49 -26.60
C PRO A 584 -0.51 -9.86 -25.42
N LEU A 585 0.31 -10.67 -24.74
CA LEU A 585 1.38 -10.15 -23.88
C LEU A 585 2.50 -9.61 -24.78
N THR A 586 2.78 -8.32 -24.69
CA THR A 586 3.75 -7.62 -25.54
C THR A 586 5.04 -7.37 -24.78
N LEU A 587 6.15 -7.79 -25.37
CA LEU A 587 7.50 -7.49 -24.90
C LEU A 587 8.15 -6.55 -25.92
N ALA A 588 8.61 -5.38 -25.50
CA ALA A 588 9.35 -4.49 -26.40
C ALA A 588 10.76 -5.02 -26.69
N GLY A 589 11.41 -5.62 -25.69
CA GLY A 589 12.73 -6.23 -25.80
C GLY A 589 12.73 -7.64 -26.38
N ARG A 590 13.78 -8.39 -26.02
CA ARG A 590 13.99 -9.80 -26.37
C ARG A 590 13.34 -10.72 -25.36
N TYR A 591 13.07 -11.95 -25.79
CA TYR A 591 12.64 -13.04 -24.93
C TYR A 591 13.68 -14.15 -24.98
N THR A 592 14.16 -14.62 -23.82
CA THR A 592 15.07 -15.76 -23.73
C THR A 592 14.53 -16.76 -22.71
N GLN A 593 14.46 -18.03 -23.09
CA GLN A 593 14.15 -19.14 -22.19
C GLN A 593 15.25 -20.20 -22.28
N THR A 594 15.87 -20.52 -21.15
CA THR A 594 16.89 -21.58 -21.05
C THR A 594 16.40 -22.79 -20.24
N ALA A 595 15.43 -22.58 -19.35
CA ALA A 595 14.77 -23.61 -18.55
C ALA A 595 13.40 -23.09 -18.07
N GLY A 596 12.70 -23.86 -17.23
CA GLY A 596 11.38 -23.48 -16.72
C GLY A 596 10.26 -23.66 -17.74
N THR A 597 9.13 -23.00 -17.52
CA THR A 597 7.93 -23.13 -18.36
C THR A 597 7.38 -21.77 -18.78
N LEU A 598 7.10 -21.59 -20.07
CA LEU A 598 6.16 -20.57 -20.53
C LEU A 598 4.76 -21.15 -20.48
N SER A 599 3.89 -20.62 -19.63
CA SER A 599 2.48 -20.97 -19.61
C SER A 599 1.64 -19.86 -20.21
N VAL A 600 0.85 -20.18 -21.23
CA VAL A 600 -0.05 -19.23 -21.90
C VAL A 600 -1.50 -19.66 -21.74
N VAL A 601 -2.38 -18.70 -21.44
CA VAL A 601 -3.83 -18.91 -21.47
C VAL A 601 -4.36 -18.39 -22.81
N ALA A 602 -4.45 -19.27 -23.79
CA ALA A 602 -4.92 -18.97 -25.13
C ALA A 602 -6.42 -18.66 -25.17
N GLY A 603 -6.78 -17.67 -25.99
CA GLY A 603 -8.17 -17.23 -26.17
C GLY A 603 -8.38 -16.49 -27.48
N ALA A 604 -9.52 -15.83 -27.62
CA ALA A 604 -9.83 -14.98 -28.77
C ALA A 604 -8.87 -13.76 -28.86
N ASN A 605 -8.82 -13.11 -30.03
CA ASN A 605 -8.08 -11.86 -30.26
C ASN A 605 -6.58 -11.90 -29.91
N GLY A 606 -5.97 -13.09 -29.99
CA GLY A 606 -4.56 -13.27 -29.65
C GLY A 606 -4.27 -13.28 -28.14
N ALA A 607 -5.28 -13.45 -27.29
CA ALA A 607 -5.06 -13.79 -25.89
C ALA A 607 -4.17 -15.03 -25.77
N GLY A 608 -3.18 -14.99 -24.88
CA GLY A 608 -2.15 -16.02 -24.73
C GLY A 608 -1.03 -15.99 -25.78
N LEU A 609 -1.08 -15.13 -26.80
CA LEU A 609 0.06 -14.88 -27.68
C LEU A 609 1.11 -14.06 -26.93
N LEU A 610 2.38 -14.52 -26.96
CA LEU A 610 3.53 -13.71 -26.63
C LEU A 610 4.06 -12.98 -27.88
N LYS A 611 3.88 -11.66 -27.93
CA LYS A 611 4.39 -10.81 -29.00
C LYS A 611 5.70 -10.15 -28.57
N VAL A 612 6.81 -10.54 -29.20
CA VAL A 612 8.17 -10.10 -28.88
C VAL A 612 8.64 -9.10 -29.93
N GLY A 613 9.03 -7.90 -29.51
CA GLY A 613 9.56 -6.86 -30.38
C GLY A 613 10.96 -7.19 -30.90
N GLY A 614 11.78 -7.86 -30.09
CA GLY A 614 13.09 -8.38 -30.48
C GLY A 614 13.09 -9.86 -30.87
N ASN A 615 14.25 -10.50 -30.68
CA ASN A 615 14.41 -11.93 -30.91
C ASN A 615 13.86 -12.76 -29.75
N ALA A 616 13.23 -13.90 -30.06
CA ALA A 616 12.89 -14.95 -29.13
C ALA A 616 13.93 -16.08 -29.22
N VAL A 617 14.66 -16.36 -28.14
CA VAL A 617 15.66 -17.43 -28.05
C VAL A 617 15.16 -18.50 -27.07
N ILE A 618 14.88 -19.70 -27.59
CA ILE A 618 14.35 -20.82 -26.83
C ILE A 618 15.42 -21.91 -26.78
N ALA A 619 16.29 -21.83 -25.78
CA ALA A 619 17.41 -22.76 -25.59
C ALA A 619 17.07 -23.91 -24.64
N GLY A 620 15.80 -24.11 -24.31
CA GLY A 620 15.31 -25.17 -23.43
C GLY A 620 13.99 -24.83 -22.73
N GLY A 621 13.64 -25.63 -21.72
CA GLY A 621 12.40 -25.50 -20.97
C GLY A 621 11.15 -25.88 -21.76
N ASP A 622 10.00 -25.66 -21.15
CA ASP A 622 8.71 -26.17 -21.61
C ASP A 622 7.76 -25.06 -22.04
N LEU A 623 6.77 -25.44 -22.85
CA LEU A 623 5.58 -24.65 -23.16
C LEU A 623 4.33 -25.38 -22.64
N ALA A 624 3.48 -24.67 -21.93
CA ALA A 624 2.17 -25.15 -21.48
C ALA A 624 1.05 -24.24 -21.99
N VAL A 625 0.21 -24.74 -22.89
CA VAL A 625 -0.94 -24.02 -23.43
C VAL A 625 -2.20 -24.45 -22.68
N ARG A 626 -2.87 -23.48 -22.06
CA ARG A 626 -4.19 -23.61 -21.45
C ARG A 626 -5.17 -22.72 -22.18
N PHE A 627 -6.46 -22.84 -21.87
CA PHE A 627 -7.50 -22.09 -22.56
C PHE A 627 -8.29 -21.21 -21.61
N ALA A 628 -8.59 -19.99 -22.06
CA ALA A 628 -9.49 -19.09 -21.37
C ALA A 628 -10.89 -19.71 -21.25
N SER A 629 -11.62 -19.37 -20.20
CA SER A 629 -13.00 -19.82 -20.04
C SER A 629 -13.83 -19.44 -21.26
N GLY A 630 -14.60 -20.39 -21.80
CA GLY A 630 -15.42 -20.21 -23.01
C GLY A 630 -14.64 -20.30 -24.34
N TYR A 631 -13.32 -20.47 -24.31
CA TYR A 631 -12.53 -20.74 -25.51
C TYR A 631 -12.27 -22.25 -25.64
N THR A 632 -12.79 -22.86 -26.70
CA THR A 632 -12.64 -24.28 -26.97
C THR A 632 -12.06 -24.46 -28.36
N PRO A 633 -10.74 -24.69 -28.48
CA PRO A 633 -10.14 -24.99 -29.76
C PRO A 633 -10.52 -26.41 -30.20
N LYS A 634 -10.37 -26.67 -31.50
CA LYS A 634 -10.74 -27.94 -32.13
C LYS A 634 -9.50 -28.62 -32.70
N VAL A 635 -9.59 -29.93 -32.87
CA VAL A 635 -8.62 -30.68 -33.66
C VAL A 635 -8.52 -30.05 -35.06
N GLY A 636 -7.28 -29.79 -35.49
CA GLY A 636 -6.97 -29.06 -36.71
C GLY A 636 -6.58 -27.59 -36.48
N ASP A 637 -7.01 -26.97 -35.37
CA ASP A 637 -6.68 -25.59 -35.06
C ASP A 637 -5.17 -25.42 -34.87
N THR A 638 -4.64 -24.29 -35.33
CA THR A 638 -3.24 -23.89 -35.16
C THR A 638 -3.18 -22.59 -34.36
N LEU A 639 -2.58 -22.66 -33.18
CA LEU A 639 -2.44 -21.56 -32.25
C LEU A 639 -1.07 -20.91 -32.44
N THR A 640 -1.04 -19.58 -32.63
CA THR A 640 0.22 -18.84 -32.56
C THR A 640 0.50 -18.51 -31.10
N VAL A 641 1.57 -19.07 -30.55
CA VAL A 641 1.92 -18.88 -29.12
C VAL A 641 3.06 -17.88 -28.93
N ILE A 642 3.96 -17.76 -29.92
CA ILE A 642 5.01 -16.74 -29.95
C ILE A 642 5.04 -16.14 -31.35
N GLN A 643 5.11 -14.81 -31.41
CA GLN A 643 5.47 -14.04 -32.60
C GLN A 643 6.61 -13.09 -32.22
N ALA A 644 7.72 -13.12 -32.96
CA ALA A 644 8.94 -12.35 -32.69
C ALA A 644 9.49 -11.68 -33.97
N ALA A 645 10.46 -10.78 -33.85
CA ALA A 645 11.21 -10.26 -34.99
C ALA A 645 12.15 -11.31 -35.60
N GLY A 646 12.66 -12.22 -34.75
CA GLY A 646 13.40 -13.42 -35.13
C GLY A 646 13.27 -14.47 -34.04
N ARG A 647 13.35 -15.75 -34.40
CA ARG A 647 13.20 -16.88 -33.47
C ARG A 647 14.38 -17.83 -33.63
N GLN A 648 14.99 -18.21 -32.52
CA GLN A 648 16.01 -19.25 -32.42
C GLN A 648 15.61 -20.34 -31.43
N GLY A 649 15.97 -21.58 -31.73
CA GLY A 649 15.81 -22.72 -30.83
C GLY A 649 14.36 -23.21 -30.68
N ARG A 650 14.15 -24.13 -29.74
CA ARG A 650 12.91 -24.91 -29.56
C ARG A 650 12.66 -25.25 -28.10
N PHE A 651 11.40 -25.42 -27.72
CA PHE A 651 11.01 -25.96 -26.41
C PHE A 651 11.40 -27.45 -26.32
N GLY A 652 11.75 -27.89 -25.12
CA GLY A 652 12.01 -29.30 -24.80
C GLY A 652 10.74 -30.13 -24.76
N ASN A 653 9.68 -29.59 -24.15
CA ASN A 653 8.35 -30.21 -24.13
C ASN A 653 7.24 -29.19 -24.41
N VAL A 654 6.16 -29.64 -25.06
CA VAL A 654 4.96 -28.82 -25.31
C VAL A 654 3.73 -29.59 -24.87
N THR A 655 2.97 -29.00 -23.96
CA THR A 655 1.71 -29.56 -23.45
C THR A 655 0.54 -28.64 -23.77
N VAL A 656 -0.60 -29.21 -24.12
CA VAL A 656 -1.83 -28.48 -24.41
C VAL A 656 -2.97 -29.10 -23.61
N GLN A 657 -3.61 -28.30 -22.76
CA GLN A 657 -4.63 -28.77 -21.84
C GLN A 657 -5.80 -29.42 -22.60
N GLY A 658 -6.09 -30.68 -22.30
CA GLY A 658 -7.23 -31.41 -22.88
C GLY A 658 -6.95 -32.07 -24.23
N PHE A 659 -5.70 -32.10 -24.71
CA PHE A 659 -5.33 -32.74 -25.97
C PHE A 659 -4.10 -33.63 -25.83
N GLY A 660 -4.20 -34.88 -26.28
CA GLY A 660 -3.16 -35.90 -26.18
C GLY A 660 -2.08 -35.85 -27.27
N LYS A 661 -2.34 -35.18 -28.41
CA LYS A 661 -1.36 -35.04 -29.50
C LYS A 661 -1.37 -33.66 -30.14
N VAL A 662 -0.18 -33.07 -30.25
CA VAL A 662 0.05 -31.77 -30.89
C VAL A 662 1.30 -31.78 -31.75
N SER A 663 1.29 -30.97 -32.80
CA SER A 663 2.44 -30.72 -33.68
C SER A 663 2.90 -29.28 -33.51
N VAL A 664 4.21 -29.08 -33.32
CA VAL A 664 4.78 -27.74 -33.12
C VAL A 664 5.58 -27.35 -34.35
N SER A 665 5.23 -26.21 -34.95
CA SER A 665 5.96 -25.62 -36.07
C SER A 665 6.74 -24.41 -35.62
N TYR A 666 8.00 -24.38 -36.03
CA TYR A 666 8.98 -23.38 -35.66
C TYR A 666 9.43 -22.65 -36.93
N THR A 667 8.93 -21.44 -37.15
CA THR A 667 9.28 -20.60 -38.31
C THR A 667 10.37 -19.59 -37.94
N ALA A 668 10.89 -18.83 -38.90
CA ALA A 668 11.92 -17.81 -38.63
C ALA A 668 11.47 -16.75 -37.60
N THR A 669 10.15 -16.57 -37.41
CA THR A 669 9.58 -15.50 -36.58
C THR A 669 8.50 -15.97 -35.60
N ALA A 670 8.09 -17.23 -35.62
CA ALA A 670 6.96 -17.68 -34.81
C ALA A 670 7.08 -19.12 -34.31
N VAL A 671 6.35 -19.39 -33.21
CA VAL A 671 6.05 -20.74 -32.74
C VAL A 671 4.55 -20.96 -32.86
N LEU A 672 4.18 -22.03 -33.57
CA LEU A 672 2.81 -22.43 -33.85
C LEU A 672 2.55 -23.80 -33.24
N VAL A 673 1.41 -23.99 -32.59
CA VAL A 673 0.98 -25.27 -32.01
C VAL A 673 -0.30 -25.72 -32.68
N ARG A 674 -0.24 -26.82 -33.44
CA ARG A 674 -1.39 -27.44 -34.07
C ARG A 674 -1.94 -28.57 -33.20
N ILE A 675 -3.25 -28.59 -33.03
CA ILE A 675 -3.96 -29.64 -32.31
C ILE A 675 -4.23 -30.81 -33.29
N ASP A 676 -3.67 -31.99 -33.01
CA ASP A 676 -3.77 -33.14 -33.93
C ASP A 676 -4.81 -34.16 -33.49
N SER A 677 -4.99 -34.37 -32.18
CA SER A 677 -6.04 -35.22 -31.63
C SER A 677 -6.33 -34.89 -30.16
N ILE A 678 -7.50 -35.31 -29.69
CA ILE A 678 -7.92 -35.28 -28.28
C ILE A 678 -7.19 -36.37 -27.51
#